data_AF-A0A9E8NI64-F1
#
_entry.id   AF-A0A9E8NI64-F1
#
_cell.length_a   1.000
_cell.length_b   1.000
_cell.length_c   1.000
_cell.angle_alpha   90.00
_cell.angle_beta   90.00
_cell.angle_gamma   90.00
#
_symmetry.space_group_name_H-M   'P 1'
#
loop_
_entity.id
_entity.type
_entity.pdbx_description
1 polymer ?
#
loop_
_entity_poly.entity_id
_entity_poly.type
_entity_poly.pdbx_seq_one_letter_code
_entity_poly.pdbx_strand_id
1 'polypeptide(L)'
;MFKPGNTIKLLRIPFSFFLLPLFLFAYSQAETVMHHQALFSFLIIHLLIYPASNGYNSYIDRDEESIGGLEKPPAPTIHLFYLTLFLDIAATFLALIFVNTLFAGCLVLYIAASRAYSSRQIRLKKYPVIGFLTVVIFQGAFTYYMSIAGISGNALVLNPENIYVLLGCSFQIAGAYPLTQVYQHRQDLKDGITTLSYKLGYIGTFLFTALMFALCNVFYYLYFTSRDLGMIFYIIQVFFVPIVVYFGYWFYLVKKDTGQANFRNTMRMNWIAAICMNSCFIVLIIINRNPLSYLAAIETAVPDYAYSQESLTAFYLKSTDDLTNKRKIRIVAGKTGIDTRYSVIPDFDKEPEEYTFFNKTASLLPEPSLTQRMQLYQQHATKLSKAAIEKIGGFEDIKKDITHLITVTCTGLFAPGLDVELMRELDLNPTIQRSSVNFMGCNAAIIALKNADAICKSEPDAKVLIVCTELCSIHFQKQYNDDYLLSNLIFGDGAASVLVTSKPAGNYLHHVKINSFNSMILHNGYSDMAWRLSETGFIMNLSSYVPDLIRKNIKPMLQSVGLKPDDYNHWAVHPGGKRIVDDFAAALELDKCFLAPTYNVLKNYGNMSSPTVLFVLKEVLEKAKLENRGNKLFAAAFGPGLSIETMQMQYV
;
A
#
# COMPACT_ATOMS: atom_id res chain seq x y z
N MET A 1 30.07 32.97 -42.46
CA MET A 1 29.58 33.72 -41.28
C MET A 1 28.76 32.77 -40.41
N PHE A 2 29.31 32.36 -39.26
CA PHE A 2 28.69 31.43 -38.31
C PHE A 2 27.45 32.10 -37.69
N LYS A 3 26.24 31.54 -37.85
CA LYS A 3 25.06 31.95 -37.08
C LYS A 3 24.69 30.81 -36.11
N PRO A 4 25.29 30.75 -34.91
CA PRO A 4 25.07 29.66 -33.93
C PRO A 4 23.58 29.46 -33.58
N GLY A 5 22.75 30.49 -33.73
CA GLY A 5 21.29 30.40 -33.54
C GLY A 5 20.56 29.44 -34.47
N ASN A 6 21.10 29.06 -35.64
CA ASN A 6 20.44 28.14 -36.56
C ASN A 6 20.56 26.68 -36.11
N THR A 7 21.72 26.29 -35.58
CA THR A 7 21.97 24.92 -35.09
C THR A 7 21.10 24.57 -33.89
N ILE A 8 21.01 25.49 -32.91
CA ILE A 8 20.20 25.28 -31.69
C ILE A 8 18.71 25.18 -32.02
N LYS A 9 18.21 25.97 -32.98
CA LYS A 9 16.81 25.90 -33.42
C LYS A 9 16.46 24.51 -33.97
N LEU A 10 17.34 23.91 -34.77
CA LEU A 10 17.12 22.59 -35.38
C LEU A 10 17.17 21.41 -34.40
N LEU A 11 17.74 21.59 -33.21
CA LEU A 11 17.60 20.64 -32.12
C LEU A 11 16.17 20.56 -31.59
N ARG A 12 15.36 21.61 -31.81
CA ARG A 12 13.95 21.65 -31.41
C ARG A 12 13.73 21.28 -29.94
N ILE A 13 14.54 21.83 -29.03
CA ILE A 13 14.47 21.54 -27.59
C ILE A 13 13.03 21.69 -27.03
N PRO A 14 12.23 22.72 -27.39
CA PRO A 14 10.84 22.82 -26.92
C PRO A 14 9.95 21.64 -27.35
N PHE A 15 10.31 20.92 -28.41
CA PHE A 15 9.57 19.73 -28.87
C PHE A 15 9.62 18.59 -27.84
N SER A 16 10.61 18.57 -26.95
CA SER A 16 10.64 17.62 -25.83
C SER A 16 9.42 17.75 -24.91
N PHE A 17 8.76 18.91 -24.85
CA PHE A 17 7.51 19.07 -24.10
C PHE A 17 6.37 18.19 -24.67
N PHE A 18 6.35 17.94 -25.98
CA PHE A 18 5.37 17.06 -26.62
C PHE A 18 5.66 15.57 -26.40
N LEU A 19 6.91 15.23 -26.08
CA LEU A 19 7.36 13.86 -25.82
C LEU A 19 7.43 13.52 -24.32
N LEU A 20 7.35 14.54 -23.47
CA LEU A 20 7.33 14.44 -22.01
C LEU A 20 6.22 13.56 -21.42
N PRO A 21 4.98 13.51 -21.97
CA PRO A 21 3.89 12.77 -21.34
C PRO A 21 4.23 11.32 -21.01
N LEU A 22 4.96 10.63 -21.88
CA LEU A 22 5.26 9.22 -21.69
C LEU A 22 6.24 8.97 -20.54
N PHE A 23 7.20 9.87 -20.34
CA PHE A 23 8.12 9.82 -19.20
C PHE A 23 7.39 10.12 -17.89
N LEU A 24 6.53 11.16 -17.87
CA LEU A 24 5.73 11.46 -16.68
C LEU A 24 4.75 10.34 -16.35
N PHE A 25 4.18 9.70 -17.38
CA PHE A 25 3.35 8.53 -17.18
C PHE A 25 4.15 7.38 -16.55
N ALA A 26 5.31 7.01 -17.12
CA ALA A 26 6.19 6.01 -16.52
C ALA A 26 6.57 6.37 -15.07
N TYR A 27 6.90 7.63 -14.79
CA TYR A 27 7.22 8.11 -13.44
C TYR A 27 6.03 7.99 -12.47
N SER A 28 4.81 8.23 -12.94
CA SER A 28 3.59 8.07 -12.15
C SER A 28 3.25 6.62 -11.85
N GLN A 29 3.69 5.68 -12.69
CA GLN A 29 3.37 4.25 -12.59
C GLN A 29 4.51 3.41 -11.98
N ALA A 30 5.67 4.01 -11.75
CA ALA A 30 6.82 3.34 -11.15
C ALA A 30 6.54 2.97 -9.69
N GLU A 31 6.60 1.68 -9.37
CA GLU A 31 6.40 1.16 -8.00
C GLU A 31 7.48 1.64 -7.03
N THR A 32 8.70 1.78 -7.54
CA THR A 32 9.84 2.36 -6.82
C THR A 32 10.47 3.47 -7.65
N VAL A 33 10.90 4.55 -6.99
CA VAL A 33 11.54 5.69 -7.66
C VAL A 33 12.87 6.03 -7.00
N MET A 34 13.95 5.89 -7.76
CA MET A 34 15.27 6.38 -7.40
C MET A 34 15.40 7.83 -7.88
N HIS A 35 15.12 8.80 -7.00
CA HIS A 35 14.99 10.22 -7.38
C HIS A 35 16.20 10.77 -8.16
N HIS A 36 17.41 10.39 -7.76
CA HIS A 36 18.64 10.75 -8.48
C HIS A 36 18.65 10.19 -9.91
N GLN A 37 18.44 8.88 -10.07
CA GLN A 37 18.43 8.24 -11.39
C GLN A 37 17.31 8.77 -12.27
N ALA A 38 16.13 9.02 -11.70
CA ALA A 38 15.00 9.57 -12.43
C ALA A 38 15.27 11.00 -12.95
N LEU A 39 15.94 11.84 -12.14
CA LEU A 39 16.35 13.18 -12.58
C LEU A 39 17.33 13.11 -13.75
N PHE A 40 18.37 12.28 -13.65
CA PHE A 40 19.34 12.13 -14.74
C PHE A 40 18.71 11.51 -15.98
N SER A 41 17.84 10.51 -15.84
CA SER A 41 17.09 9.92 -16.94
C SER A 41 16.22 10.95 -17.66
N PHE A 42 15.54 11.82 -16.90
CA PHE A 42 14.76 12.93 -17.44
C PHE A 42 15.64 13.87 -18.27
N LEU A 43 16.76 14.34 -17.70
CA LEU A 43 17.67 15.28 -18.36
C LEU A 43 18.28 14.66 -19.62
N ILE A 44 18.70 13.40 -19.55
CA ILE A 44 19.30 12.69 -20.68
C ILE A 44 18.31 12.53 -21.83
N ILE A 45 17.09 12.05 -21.55
CA ILE A 45 16.07 11.83 -22.59
C ILE A 45 15.67 13.17 -23.23
N HIS A 46 15.32 14.18 -22.42
CA HIS A 46 14.64 15.38 -22.91
C HIS A 46 15.59 16.49 -23.36
N LEU A 47 16.81 16.55 -22.83
CA LEU A 47 17.77 17.60 -23.17
C LEU A 47 18.90 17.11 -24.09
N LEU A 48 19.14 15.80 -24.19
CA LEU A 48 20.19 15.24 -25.04
C LEU A 48 19.60 14.40 -26.18
N ILE A 49 18.88 13.30 -25.88
CA ILE A 49 18.48 12.30 -26.88
C ILE A 49 17.42 12.80 -27.86
N TYR A 50 16.32 13.37 -27.36
CA TYR A 50 15.29 13.92 -28.26
C TYR A 50 15.83 15.08 -29.10
N PRO A 51 16.58 16.05 -28.53
CA PRO A 51 17.24 17.08 -29.32
C PRO A 51 18.22 16.54 -30.36
N ALA A 52 19.03 15.52 -30.03
CA ALA A 52 19.96 14.89 -30.96
C ALA A 52 19.24 14.19 -32.12
N SER A 53 18.17 13.44 -31.82
CA SER A 53 17.33 12.79 -32.83
C SER A 53 16.70 13.81 -33.78
N ASN A 54 16.12 14.88 -33.23
CA ASN A 54 15.50 15.97 -33.99
C ASN A 54 16.51 16.71 -34.89
N GLY A 55 17.70 16.99 -34.37
CA GLY A 55 18.79 17.64 -35.10
C GLY A 55 19.34 16.75 -36.21
N TYR A 56 19.52 15.45 -35.96
CA TYR A 56 19.99 14.52 -36.99
C TYR A 56 19.00 14.38 -38.14
N ASN A 57 17.72 14.22 -37.80
CA ASN A 57 16.65 14.18 -38.78
C ASN A 57 16.69 15.44 -39.67
N SER A 58 16.77 16.63 -39.06
CA SER A 58 16.88 17.90 -39.80
C SER A 58 18.14 17.98 -40.67
N TYR A 59 19.28 17.47 -40.21
CA TYR A 59 20.53 17.46 -40.98
C TYR A 59 20.46 16.58 -42.22
N ILE A 60 19.83 15.40 -42.11
CA ILE A 60 19.74 14.43 -43.20
C ILE A 60 18.69 14.83 -44.23
N ASP A 61 17.52 15.29 -43.77
CA ASP A 61 16.39 15.61 -44.65
C ASP A 61 16.53 16.97 -45.31
N ARG A 62 17.13 17.96 -44.62
CA ARG A 62 17.32 19.33 -45.14
C ARG A 62 16.02 19.97 -45.62
N ASP A 63 14.95 19.78 -44.84
CA ASP A 63 13.60 20.26 -45.16
C ASP A 63 13.57 21.78 -45.38
N GLU A 64 12.86 22.20 -46.42
CA GLU A 64 12.61 23.63 -46.73
C GLU A 64 11.20 24.07 -46.31
N GLU A 65 10.27 23.11 -46.19
CA GLU A 65 8.90 23.32 -45.71
C GLU A 65 8.81 23.13 -44.18
N SER A 66 7.65 23.42 -43.58
CA SER A 66 7.46 23.33 -42.12
C SER A 66 7.74 21.91 -41.58
N ILE A 67 8.41 21.84 -40.42
CA ILE A 67 8.70 20.61 -39.68
C ILE A 67 8.18 20.72 -38.24
N GLY A 68 8.04 19.60 -37.53
CA GLY A 68 7.50 19.61 -36.16
C GLY A 68 8.17 20.67 -35.29
N GLY A 69 7.39 21.64 -34.79
CA GLY A 69 7.85 22.75 -33.96
C GLY A 69 8.43 23.97 -34.69
N LEU A 70 8.71 23.91 -36.01
CA LEU A 70 9.28 25.01 -36.79
C LEU A 70 8.55 25.20 -38.13
N GLU A 71 7.86 26.33 -38.28
CA GLU A 71 7.14 26.66 -39.54
C GLU A 71 8.09 26.93 -40.72
N LYS A 72 9.28 27.48 -40.44
CA LYS A 72 10.33 27.77 -41.42
C LYS A 72 11.69 27.33 -40.87
N PRO A 73 12.11 26.06 -41.07
CA PRO A 73 13.38 25.59 -40.54
C PRO A 73 14.57 26.28 -41.24
N PRO A 74 15.64 26.65 -40.51
CA PRO A 74 16.86 27.13 -41.14
C PRO A 74 17.61 25.96 -41.80
N ALA A 75 18.44 26.25 -42.81
CA ALA A 75 19.26 25.23 -43.44
C ALA A 75 20.28 24.62 -42.44
N PRO A 76 20.41 23.28 -42.37
CA PRO A 76 21.33 22.62 -41.46
C PRO A 76 22.79 22.81 -41.88
N THR A 77 23.70 22.85 -40.90
CA THR A 77 25.15 22.92 -41.11
C THR A 77 25.81 21.62 -40.65
N ILE A 78 27.06 21.37 -41.07
CA ILE A 78 27.82 20.20 -40.59
C ILE A 78 28.03 20.20 -39.07
N HIS A 79 28.03 21.38 -38.43
CA HIS A 79 28.12 21.49 -36.97
C HIS A 79 26.91 20.87 -36.27
N LEU A 80 25.72 20.88 -36.88
CA LEU A 80 24.54 20.19 -36.33
C LEU A 80 24.79 18.68 -36.24
N PHE A 81 25.38 18.08 -37.27
CA PHE A 81 25.70 16.66 -37.27
C PHE A 81 26.65 16.29 -36.12
N TYR A 82 27.79 17.00 -35.99
CA TYR A 82 28.75 16.77 -34.90
C TYR A 82 28.14 17.01 -33.52
N LEU A 83 27.29 18.04 -33.37
CA LEU A 83 26.58 18.28 -32.13
C LEU A 83 25.64 17.12 -31.77
N THR A 84 24.91 16.57 -32.74
CA THR A 84 24.02 15.43 -32.48
C THR A 84 24.80 14.17 -32.06
N LEU A 85 26.01 13.97 -32.59
CA LEU A 85 26.87 12.86 -32.18
C LEU A 85 27.44 13.07 -30.78
N PHE A 86 27.86 14.30 -30.47
CA PHE A 86 28.31 14.67 -29.13
C PHE A 86 27.22 14.44 -28.08
N LEU A 87 25.98 14.87 -28.35
CA LEU A 87 24.84 14.68 -27.46
C LEU A 87 24.54 13.19 -27.21
N ASP A 88 24.60 12.33 -28.23
CA ASP A 88 24.40 10.88 -28.09
C ASP A 88 25.49 10.23 -27.23
N ILE A 89 26.76 10.60 -27.44
CA ILE A 89 27.90 10.09 -26.66
C ILE A 89 27.79 10.55 -25.20
N ALA A 90 27.51 11.84 -24.99
CA ALA A 90 27.33 12.41 -23.66
C ALA A 90 26.15 11.76 -22.92
N ALA A 91 25.02 11.54 -23.61
CA ALA A 91 23.86 10.87 -23.06
C ALA A 91 24.19 9.44 -22.59
N THR A 92 24.88 8.66 -23.42
CA THR A 92 25.25 7.28 -23.11
C THR A 92 26.26 7.21 -21.94
N PHE A 93 27.24 8.12 -21.93
CA PHE A 93 28.23 8.21 -20.85
C PHE A 93 27.59 8.61 -19.51
N LEU A 94 26.74 9.64 -19.52
CA LEU A 94 26.01 10.08 -18.31
C LEU A 94 25.03 9.00 -17.82
N ALA A 95 24.40 8.25 -18.72
CA ALA A 95 23.52 7.14 -18.37
C ALA A 95 24.27 6.03 -17.61
N LEU A 96 25.49 5.68 -18.04
CA LEU A 96 26.31 4.66 -17.38
C LEU A 96 26.78 5.09 -15.98
N ILE A 97 27.04 6.38 -15.78
CA ILE A 97 27.58 6.90 -14.51
C ILE A 97 26.47 7.20 -13.50
N PHE A 98 25.40 7.85 -13.93
CA PHE A 98 24.42 8.45 -13.01
C PHE A 98 23.07 7.72 -12.96
N VAL A 99 22.83 6.76 -13.87
CA VAL A 99 21.57 6.01 -13.96
C VAL A 99 21.80 4.53 -13.70
N ASN A 100 21.95 3.70 -14.75
CA ASN A 100 22.29 2.28 -14.67
C ASN A 100 22.60 1.71 -16.08
N THR A 101 23.19 0.51 -16.11
CA THR A 101 23.62 -0.16 -17.35
C THR A 101 22.46 -0.56 -18.25
N LEU A 102 21.31 -0.97 -17.68
CA LEU A 102 20.12 -1.35 -18.44
C LEU A 102 19.55 -0.15 -19.21
N PHE A 103 19.41 0.99 -18.54
CA PHE A 103 18.97 2.24 -19.14
C PHE A 103 19.91 2.69 -20.26
N ALA A 104 21.22 2.65 -20.02
CA ALA A 104 22.23 2.97 -21.03
C ALA A 104 22.14 2.05 -22.26
N GLY A 105 21.95 0.74 -22.06
CA GLY A 105 21.74 -0.22 -23.13
C GLY A 105 20.48 0.07 -23.95
N CYS A 106 19.37 0.40 -23.27
CA CYS A 106 18.13 0.82 -23.94
C CYS A 106 18.33 2.08 -24.78
N LEU A 107 19.06 3.06 -24.24
CA LEU A 107 19.35 4.31 -24.90
C LEU A 107 20.19 4.13 -26.17
N VAL A 108 21.18 3.23 -26.16
CA VAL A 108 21.94 2.86 -27.38
C VAL A 108 21.04 2.25 -28.44
N LEU A 109 20.13 1.34 -28.06
CA LEU A 109 19.15 0.75 -29.00
C LEU A 109 18.19 1.80 -29.57
N TYR A 110 17.71 2.73 -28.74
CA TYR A 110 16.87 3.84 -29.18
C TYR A 110 17.62 4.74 -30.18
N ILE A 111 18.87 5.10 -29.89
CA ILE A 111 19.72 5.89 -30.80
C ILE A 111 19.87 5.14 -32.12
N ALA A 112 20.22 3.86 -32.11
CA ALA A 112 20.40 3.05 -33.31
C ALA A 112 19.12 3.04 -34.19
N ALA A 113 17.95 2.84 -33.57
CA ALA A 113 16.67 2.88 -34.27
C ALA A 113 16.38 4.29 -34.85
N SER A 114 16.61 5.35 -34.07
CA SER A 114 16.44 6.74 -34.50
C SER A 114 17.34 7.10 -35.70
N ARG A 115 18.60 6.64 -35.69
CA ARG A 115 19.55 6.83 -36.78
C ARG A 115 19.17 6.00 -38.01
N ALA A 116 18.83 4.73 -37.85
CA ALA A 116 18.37 3.87 -38.95
C ALA A 116 17.12 4.44 -39.63
N TYR A 117 16.22 5.03 -38.85
CA TYR A 117 15.00 5.66 -39.35
C TYR A 117 15.29 6.84 -40.29
N SER A 118 16.26 7.70 -39.98
CA SER A 118 16.57 8.91 -40.77
C SER A 118 17.71 8.74 -41.79
N SER A 119 18.67 7.84 -41.56
CA SER A 119 19.91 7.71 -42.35
C SER A 119 19.66 7.54 -43.85
N ARG A 120 20.57 8.01 -44.70
CA ARG A 120 20.46 7.84 -46.17
C ARG A 120 20.67 6.38 -46.63
N GLN A 121 21.38 5.56 -45.84
CA GLN A 121 21.70 4.17 -46.18
C GLN A 121 20.54 3.22 -45.88
N ILE A 122 19.89 3.34 -44.71
CA ILE A 122 18.79 2.47 -44.29
C ILE A 122 17.43 3.12 -44.58
N ARG A 123 17.25 4.37 -44.12
CA ARG A 123 16.06 5.23 -44.30
C ARG A 123 14.72 4.51 -44.05
N LEU A 124 14.53 3.88 -42.88
CA LEU A 124 13.32 3.07 -42.59
C LEU A 124 12.01 3.83 -42.82
N LYS A 125 12.01 5.15 -42.60
CA LYS A 125 10.85 6.02 -42.83
C LYS A 125 10.33 6.03 -44.26
N LYS A 126 11.15 5.61 -45.25
CA LYS A 126 10.76 5.44 -46.64
C LYS A 126 9.61 4.43 -46.78
N TYR A 127 9.56 3.43 -45.91
CA TYR A 127 8.56 2.36 -45.94
C TYR A 127 7.43 2.69 -44.96
N PRO A 128 6.18 2.88 -45.43
CA PRO A 128 5.11 3.41 -44.59
C PRO A 128 4.81 2.54 -43.36
N VAL A 129 4.80 1.22 -43.52
CA VAL A 129 4.51 0.28 -42.42
C VAL A 129 5.71 0.10 -41.50
N ILE A 130 6.91 -0.12 -42.05
CA ILE A 130 8.12 -0.35 -41.24
C ILE A 130 8.50 0.93 -40.47
N GLY A 131 8.43 2.10 -41.12
CA GLY A 131 8.65 3.39 -40.48
C GLY A 131 7.65 3.65 -39.35
N PHE A 132 6.36 3.40 -39.60
CA PHE A 132 5.32 3.48 -38.59
C PHE A 132 5.58 2.56 -37.39
N LEU A 133 5.82 1.27 -37.62
CA LEU A 133 6.09 0.30 -36.55
C LEU A 133 7.35 0.65 -35.76
N THR A 134 8.39 1.14 -36.43
CA THR A 134 9.62 1.59 -35.77
C THR A 134 9.30 2.70 -34.76
N VAL A 135 8.51 3.70 -35.15
CA VAL A 135 8.14 4.81 -34.26
C VAL A 135 7.22 4.34 -33.15
N VAL A 136 6.19 3.56 -33.46
CA VAL A 136 5.23 3.03 -32.47
C VAL A 136 5.93 2.21 -31.39
N ILE A 137 6.90 1.36 -31.77
CA ILE A 137 7.66 0.55 -30.81
C ILE A 137 8.64 1.43 -30.03
N PHE A 138 9.52 2.16 -30.72
CA PHE A 138 10.64 2.84 -30.06
C PHE A 138 10.25 4.10 -29.30
N GLN A 139 9.22 4.84 -29.75
CA GLN A 139 8.68 6.01 -29.05
C GLN A 139 7.48 5.67 -28.14
N GLY A 140 6.89 4.47 -28.25
CA GLY A 140 5.79 3.99 -27.42
C GLY A 140 6.28 3.04 -26.32
N ALA A 141 5.98 1.74 -26.45
CA ALA A 141 6.34 0.72 -25.45
C ALA A 141 7.81 0.80 -24.99
N PHE A 142 8.74 0.96 -25.92
CA PHE A 142 10.17 0.96 -25.59
C PHE A 142 10.59 2.19 -24.80
N THR A 143 10.08 3.38 -25.14
CA THR A 143 10.37 4.59 -24.35
C THR A 143 9.76 4.50 -22.96
N TYR A 144 8.55 3.92 -22.81
CA TYR A 144 7.97 3.66 -21.50
C TYR A 144 8.86 2.70 -20.69
N TYR A 145 9.25 1.57 -21.28
CA TYR A 145 10.15 0.59 -20.65
C TYR A 145 11.48 1.22 -20.24
N MET A 146 12.13 1.94 -21.16
CA MET A 146 13.38 2.65 -20.91
C MET A 146 13.22 3.67 -19.79
N SER A 147 12.11 4.41 -19.75
CA SER A 147 11.83 5.37 -18.68
C SER A 147 11.70 4.66 -17.32
N ILE A 148 10.95 3.56 -17.24
CA ILE A 148 10.87 2.75 -16.00
C ILE A 148 12.25 2.26 -15.57
N ALA A 149 13.06 1.74 -16.49
CA ALA A 149 14.41 1.27 -16.18
C ALA A 149 15.30 2.39 -15.59
N GLY A 150 15.16 3.62 -16.09
CA GLY A 150 15.89 4.77 -15.57
C GLY A 150 15.33 5.36 -14.27
N ILE A 151 14.04 5.15 -14.01
CA ILE A 151 13.34 5.70 -12.83
C ILE A 151 13.45 4.76 -11.63
N SER A 152 13.27 3.46 -11.84
CA SER A 152 13.20 2.43 -10.79
C SER A 152 14.51 1.67 -10.60
N GLY A 153 15.50 1.85 -11.49
CA GLY A 153 16.78 1.15 -11.44
C GLY A 153 16.75 -0.32 -11.88
N ASN A 154 15.56 -0.85 -12.22
CA ASN A 154 15.33 -2.26 -12.53
C ASN A 154 14.51 -2.43 -13.82
N ALA A 155 14.58 -3.62 -14.42
CA ALA A 155 13.76 -3.96 -15.58
C ALA A 155 12.27 -4.03 -15.21
N LEU A 156 11.40 -3.60 -16.14
CA LEU A 156 9.96 -3.80 -15.99
C LEU A 156 9.63 -5.30 -16.12
N VAL A 157 9.00 -5.87 -15.10
CA VAL A 157 8.57 -7.28 -15.11
C VAL A 157 7.44 -7.46 -16.12
N LEU A 158 7.56 -8.46 -17.00
CA LEU A 158 6.54 -8.76 -18.01
C LEU A 158 5.43 -9.63 -17.43
N ASN A 159 4.44 -8.99 -16.84
CA ASN A 159 3.18 -9.60 -16.42
C ASN A 159 2.01 -9.07 -17.29
N PRO A 160 0.80 -9.66 -17.23
CA PRO A 160 -0.33 -9.21 -18.05
C PRO A 160 -0.65 -7.71 -17.90
N GLU A 161 -0.57 -7.19 -16.67
CA GLU A 161 -0.81 -5.77 -16.36
C GLU A 161 0.18 -4.87 -17.11
N ASN A 162 1.47 -5.17 -16.99
CA ASN A 162 2.55 -4.39 -17.62
C ASN A 162 2.55 -4.54 -19.15
N ILE A 163 2.03 -5.64 -19.69
CA ILE A 163 1.81 -5.78 -21.14
C ILE A 163 0.72 -4.80 -21.61
N TYR A 164 -0.37 -4.64 -20.84
CA TYR A 164 -1.43 -3.68 -21.19
C TYR A 164 -0.90 -2.25 -21.26
N VAL A 165 -0.10 -1.80 -20.29
CA VAL A 165 0.45 -0.43 -20.34
C VAL A 165 1.41 -0.24 -21.51
N LEU A 166 2.26 -1.22 -21.84
CA LEU A 166 3.14 -1.15 -23.01
C LEU A 166 2.35 -1.05 -24.32
N LEU A 167 1.28 -1.82 -24.46
CA LEU A 167 0.37 -1.75 -25.61
C LEU A 167 -0.34 -0.39 -25.66
N GLY A 168 -0.88 0.09 -24.55
CA GLY A 168 -1.51 1.40 -24.45
C GLY A 168 -0.59 2.53 -24.90
N CYS A 169 0.64 2.56 -24.40
CA CYS A 169 1.69 3.51 -24.80
C CYS A 169 2.00 3.43 -26.31
N SER A 170 2.05 2.22 -26.87
CA SER A 170 2.28 2.03 -28.31
C SER A 170 1.10 2.55 -29.14
N PHE A 171 -0.14 2.25 -28.76
CA PHE A 171 -1.33 2.74 -29.45
C PHE A 171 -1.52 4.26 -29.32
N GLN A 172 -1.09 4.86 -28.21
CA GLN A 172 -1.05 6.31 -28.04
C GLN A 172 -0.15 6.97 -29.11
N ILE A 173 1.06 6.44 -29.32
CA ILE A 173 1.96 6.91 -30.35
C ILE A 173 1.45 6.57 -31.75
N ALA A 174 0.84 5.40 -31.94
CA ALA A 174 0.23 4.98 -33.20
C ALA A 174 -0.87 5.95 -33.66
N GLY A 175 -1.64 6.52 -32.74
CA GLY A 175 -2.62 7.56 -33.04
C GLY A 175 -1.98 8.91 -33.37
N ALA A 176 -1.02 9.34 -32.56
CA ALA A 176 -0.39 10.66 -32.69
C ALA A 176 0.50 10.80 -33.93
N TYR A 177 1.32 9.79 -34.22
CA TYR A 177 2.39 9.90 -35.21
C TYR A 177 1.90 10.19 -36.65
N PRO A 178 0.93 9.45 -37.23
CA PRO A 178 0.40 9.78 -38.57
C PRO A 178 -0.23 11.17 -38.64
N LEU A 179 -0.83 11.65 -37.54
CA LEU A 179 -1.42 12.98 -37.45
C LEU A 179 -0.35 14.08 -37.53
N THR A 180 0.84 13.84 -36.97
CA THR A 180 1.97 14.80 -37.08
C THR A 180 2.52 14.95 -38.50
N GLN A 181 2.21 14.01 -39.41
CA GLN A 181 2.67 14.02 -40.81
C GLN A 181 1.62 14.58 -41.78
N VAL A 182 0.40 14.85 -41.31
CA VAL A 182 -0.75 15.13 -42.17
C VAL A 182 -0.57 16.36 -43.05
N TYR A 183 0.25 17.33 -42.61
CA TYR A 183 0.54 18.55 -43.36
C TYR A 183 1.78 18.46 -44.25
N GLN A 184 2.56 17.37 -44.18
CA GLN A 184 3.86 17.22 -44.86
C GLN A 184 3.81 16.37 -46.14
N HIS A 185 2.62 15.92 -46.57
CA HIS A 185 2.45 15.00 -47.70
C HIS A 185 3.21 15.40 -48.97
N ARG A 186 3.23 16.69 -49.32
CA ARG A 186 3.91 17.18 -50.53
C ARG A 186 5.43 17.15 -50.41
N GLN A 187 5.97 17.60 -49.27
CA GLN A 187 7.41 17.59 -49.01
C GLN A 187 7.95 16.16 -48.94
N ASP A 188 7.27 15.29 -48.18
CA ASP A 188 7.68 13.90 -48.02
C ASP A 188 7.78 13.17 -49.38
N LEU A 189 6.81 13.41 -50.26
CA LEU A 189 6.83 12.89 -51.62
C LEU A 189 8.02 13.41 -52.45
N LYS A 190 8.34 14.71 -52.37
CA LYS A 190 9.52 15.29 -53.04
C LYS A 190 10.81 14.61 -52.59
N ASP A 191 10.87 14.21 -51.32
CA ASP A 191 12.01 13.50 -50.73
C ASP A 191 12.00 11.97 -50.94
N GLY A 192 11.05 11.46 -51.73
CA GLY A 192 10.89 10.05 -52.08
C GLY A 192 10.36 9.19 -50.94
N ILE A 193 9.65 9.79 -49.98
CA ILE A 193 9.10 9.15 -48.78
C ILE A 193 7.58 9.00 -48.95
N THR A 194 7.09 7.77 -48.80
CA THR A 194 5.65 7.50 -48.76
C THR A 194 5.25 7.19 -47.32
N THR A 195 4.75 8.18 -46.60
CA THR A 195 4.30 8.02 -45.21
C THR A 195 2.98 7.26 -45.11
N LEU A 196 2.69 6.73 -43.92
CA LEU A 196 1.39 6.09 -43.66
C LEU A 196 0.24 7.09 -43.82
N SER A 197 0.44 8.31 -43.31
CA SER A 197 -0.52 9.43 -43.45
C SER A 197 -0.84 9.72 -44.92
N TYR A 198 0.17 9.72 -45.80
CA TYR A 198 -0.04 9.90 -47.23
C TYR A 198 -0.87 8.76 -47.84
N LYS A 199 -0.57 7.49 -47.53
CA LYS A 199 -1.32 6.33 -48.04
C LYS A 199 -2.78 6.31 -47.59
N LEU A 200 -3.04 6.73 -46.35
CA LEU A 200 -4.40 6.83 -45.80
C LEU A 200 -5.15 8.05 -46.35
N GLY A 201 -4.43 9.04 -46.88
CA GLY A 201 -4.97 10.36 -47.20
C GLY A 201 -5.37 11.15 -45.95
N TYR A 202 -5.84 12.39 -46.16
CA TYR A 202 -6.23 13.28 -45.06
C TYR A 202 -7.31 12.65 -44.17
N ILE A 203 -8.45 12.26 -44.74
CA ILE A 203 -9.58 11.71 -43.98
C ILE A 203 -9.22 10.37 -43.32
N GLY A 204 -8.55 9.47 -44.06
CA GLY A 204 -8.15 8.17 -43.53
C GLY A 204 -7.15 8.30 -42.38
N THR A 205 -6.28 9.32 -42.38
CA THR A 205 -5.37 9.60 -41.26
C THR A 205 -6.16 9.88 -39.97
N PHE A 206 -7.18 10.75 -40.03
CA PHE A 206 -8.01 11.03 -38.84
C PHE A 206 -8.78 9.80 -38.36
N LEU A 207 -9.38 9.03 -39.27
CA LEU A 207 -10.10 7.79 -38.90
C LEU A 207 -9.17 6.76 -38.26
N PHE A 208 -7.97 6.59 -38.82
CA PHE A 208 -6.95 5.70 -38.27
C PHE A 208 -6.50 6.18 -36.88
N THR A 209 -6.24 7.48 -36.72
CA THR A 209 -5.89 8.07 -35.42
C THR A 209 -6.98 7.83 -34.38
N ALA A 210 -8.26 8.02 -34.74
CA ALA A 210 -9.38 7.77 -33.84
C ALA A 210 -9.45 6.29 -33.40
N LEU A 211 -9.24 5.36 -34.32
CA LEU A 211 -9.20 3.92 -34.02
C LEU A 211 -8.05 3.57 -33.07
N MET A 212 -6.84 4.09 -33.33
CA MET A 212 -5.68 3.82 -32.46
C MET A 212 -5.87 4.38 -31.06
N PHE A 213 -6.45 5.59 -30.91
CA PHE A 213 -6.78 6.13 -29.59
C PHE A 213 -7.89 5.36 -28.88
N ALA A 214 -8.86 4.80 -29.61
CA ALA A 214 -9.86 3.91 -29.01
C ALA A 214 -9.20 2.65 -28.43
N LEU A 215 -8.28 2.01 -29.19
CA LEU A 215 -7.51 0.86 -28.71
C LEU A 215 -6.62 1.22 -27.51
N CYS A 216 -5.95 2.39 -27.54
CA CYS A 216 -5.20 2.91 -26.40
C CYS A 216 -6.06 2.97 -25.13
N ASN A 217 -7.28 3.51 -25.22
CA ASN A 217 -8.20 3.59 -24.09
C ASN A 217 -8.63 2.21 -23.58
N VAL A 218 -8.84 1.22 -24.45
CA VAL A 218 -9.12 -0.16 -24.03
C VAL A 218 -7.96 -0.71 -23.19
N PHE A 219 -6.72 -0.57 -23.65
CA PHE A 219 -5.57 -1.06 -22.90
C PHE A 219 -5.31 -0.28 -21.60
N TYR A 220 -5.55 1.04 -21.57
CA TYR A 220 -5.49 1.80 -20.33
C TYR A 220 -6.59 1.38 -19.34
N TYR A 221 -7.81 1.10 -19.83
CA TYR A 221 -8.88 0.57 -18.99
C TYR A 221 -8.48 -0.79 -18.39
N LEU A 222 -8.00 -1.72 -19.21
CA LEU A 222 -7.54 -3.03 -18.75
C LEU A 222 -6.40 -2.92 -17.74
N TYR A 223 -5.41 -2.06 -18.00
CA TYR A 223 -4.30 -1.81 -17.09
C TYR A 223 -4.78 -1.30 -15.71
N PHE A 224 -5.56 -0.22 -15.67
CA PHE A 224 -5.99 0.37 -14.39
C PHE A 224 -7.00 -0.48 -13.64
N THR A 225 -7.92 -1.17 -14.33
CA THR A 225 -8.89 -2.06 -13.67
C THR A 225 -8.25 -3.32 -13.12
N SER A 226 -7.25 -3.89 -13.81
CA SER A 226 -6.50 -5.05 -13.30
C SER A 226 -5.71 -4.77 -12.01
N ARG A 227 -5.50 -3.49 -11.67
CA ARG A 227 -4.77 -3.03 -10.48
C ARG A 227 -5.67 -2.47 -9.37
N ASP A 228 -7.00 -2.66 -9.46
CA ASP A 228 -7.99 -2.01 -8.59
C ASP A 228 -7.92 -0.46 -8.59
N LEU A 229 -7.35 0.12 -9.65
CA LEU A 229 -7.17 1.57 -9.83
C LEU A 229 -8.16 2.14 -10.86
N GLY A 230 -9.34 1.53 -11.03
CA GLY A 230 -10.32 1.92 -12.04
C GLY A 230 -10.72 3.40 -11.99
N MET A 231 -10.72 4.02 -10.82
CA MET A 231 -10.96 5.46 -10.67
C MET A 231 -9.92 6.34 -11.38
N ILE A 232 -8.66 5.90 -11.43
CA ILE A 232 -7.59 6.63 -12.12
C ILE A 232 -7.87 6.72 -13.63
N PHE A 233 -8.40 5.65 -14.24
CA PHE A 233 -8.78 5.67 -15.65
C PHE A 233 -9.79 6.79 -15.94
N TYR A 234 -10.82 6.96 -15.09
CA TYR A 234 -11.81 8.03 -15.26
C TYR A 234 -11.22 9.43 -15.04
N ILE A 235 -10.27 9.58 -14.10
CA ILE A 235 -9.53 10.85 -13.93
C ILE A 235 -8.80 11.21 -15.23
N ILE A 236 -8.11 10.24 -15.86
CA ILE A 236 -7.42 10.45 -17.14
C ILE A 236 -8.39 10.92 -18.23
N GLN A 237 -9.59 10.32 -18.30
CA GLN A 237 -10.59 10.72 -19.30
C GLN A 237 -11.00 12.19 -19.17
N VAL A 238 -11.13 12.71 -17.94
CA VAL A 238 -11.44 14.14 -17.70
C VAL A 238 -10.40 15.05 -18.35
N PHE A 239 -9.11 14.72 -18.20
CA PHE A 239 -8.02 15.47 -18.85
C PHE A 239 -8.00 15.30 -20.37
N PHE A 240 -8.52 14.21 -20.91
CA PHE A 240 -8.52 13.93 -22.34
C PHE A 240 -9.69 14.58 -23.09
N VAL A 241 -10.75 15.03 -22.39
CA VAL A 241 -11.90 15.71 -23.02
C VAL A 241 -11.49 16.85 -23.96
N PRO A 242 -10.62 17.82 -23.56
CA PRO A 242 -10.22 18.90 -24.47
C PRO A 242 -9.49 18.40 -25.73
N ILE A 243 -8.73 17.31 -25.61
CA ILE A 243 -8.01 16.68 -26.72
C ILE A 243 -9.01 16.13 -27.73
N VAL A 244 -10.01 15.37 -27.27
CA VAL A 244 -11.04 14.75 -28.12
C VAL A 244 -11.92 15.82 -28.78
N VAL A 245 -12.31 16.86 -28.03
CA VAL A 245 -13.12 17.98 -28.54
C VAL A 245 -12.38 18.71 -29.66
N TYR A 246 -11.12 19.09 -29.45
CA TYR A 246 -10.35 19.77 -30.49
C TYR A 246 -10.06 18.87 -31.69
N PHE A 247 -9.76 17.58 -31.46
CA PHE A 247 -9.56 16.60 -32.53
C PHE A 247 -10.81 16.47 -33.41
N GLY A 248 -12.00 16.35 -32.81
CA GLY A 248 -13.27 16.27 -33.54
C GLY A 248 -13.57 17.54 -34.32
N TYR A 249 -13.32 18.71 -33.72
CA TYR A 249 -13.45 20.01 -34.40
C TYR A 249 -12.48 20.13 -35.59
N TRP A 250 -11.21 19.77 -35.41
CA TRP A 250 -10.22 19.83 -36.47
C TRP A 250 -10.54 18.84 -37.61
N PHE A 251 -11.00 17.63 -37.26
CA PHE A 251 -11.44 16.67 -38.26
C PHE A 251 -12.62 17.19 -39.10
N TYR A 252 -13.59 17.83 -38.46
CA TYR A 252 -14.70 18.50 -39.16
C TYR A 252 -14.21 19.58 -40.14
N LEU A 253 -13.25 20.40 -39.72
CA LEU A 253 -12.63 21.41 -40.58
C LEU A 253 -11.94 20.78 -41.80
N VAL A 254 -11.15 19.72 -41.59
CA VAL A 254 -10.44 19.01 -42.68
C VAL A 254 -11.40 18.34 -43.66
N LYS A 255 -12.53 17.82 -43.16
CA LYS A 255 -13.57 17.23 -44.02
C LYS A 255 -14.22 18.27 -44.94
N LYS A 256 -14.34 19.53 -44.48
CA LYS A 256 -14.85 20.64 -45.28
C LYS A 256 -13.79 21.20 -46.24
N ASP A 257 -12.56 21.33 -45.77
CA ASP A 257 -11.44 21.90 -46.53
C ASP A 257 -10.15 21.18 -46.10
N THR A 258 -9.57 20.40 -47.02
CA THR A 258 -8.32 19.68 -46.77
C THR A 258 -7.13 20.62 -46.50
N GLY A 259 -7.22 21.90 -46.88
CA GLY A 259 -6.25 22.94 -46.53
C GLY A 259 -6.14 23.21 -45.03
N GLN A 260 -7.12 22.75 -44.23
CA GLN A 260 -7.07 22.81 -42.77
C GLN A 260 -6.15 21.76 -42.15
N ALA A 261 -5.69 20.76 -42.92
CA ALA A 261 -4.64 19.83 -42.53
C ALA A 261 -3.25 20.50 -42.67
N ASN A 262 -3.05 21.56 -41.90
CA ASN A 262 -1.88 22.42 -41.97
C ASN A 262 -1.05 22.39 -40.68
N PHE A 263 0.15 22.96 -40.76
CA PHE A 263 1.09 23.05 -39.65
C PHE A 263 0.47 23.66 -38.39
N ARG A 264 -0.29 24.76 -38.52
CA ARG A 264 -0.83 25.50 -37.37
C ARG A 264 -1.83 24.68 -36.57
N ASN A 265 -2.78 24.01 -37.23
CA ASN A 265 -3.74 23.15 -36.53
C ASN A 265 -3.07 21.91 -35.95
N THR A 266 -2.08 21.35 -36.64
CA THR A 266 -1.28 20.22 -36.11
C THR A 266 -0.51 20.63 -34.85
N MET A 267 0.14 21.80 -34.83
CA MET A 267 0.83 22.28 -33.64
C MET A 267 -0.13 22.62 -32.50
N ARG A 268 -1.31 23.20 -32.79
CA ARG A 268 -2.35 23.43 -31.79
C ARG A 268 -2.82 22.11 -31.14
N MET A 269 -3.03 21.07 -31.95
CA MET A 269 -3.36 19.73 -31.44
C MET A 269 -2.26 19.22 -30.50
N ASN A 270 -0.99 19.32 -30.90
CA ASN A 270 0.14 18.89 -30.07
C ASN A 270 0.22 19.66 -28.75
N TRP A 271 0.00 20.97 -28.75
CA TRP A 271 0.00 21.79 -27.53
C TRP A 271 -1.13 21.41 -26.59
N ILE A 272 -2.37 21.30 -27.09
CA ILE A 272 -3.52 20.89 -26.28
C ILE A 272 -3.26 19.51 -25.67
N ALA A 273 -2.84 18.56 -26.50
CA ALA A 273 -2.57 17.19 -26.05
C ALA A 273 -1.45 17.15 -25.00
N ALA A 274 -0.32 17.83 -25.23
CA ALA A 274 0.80 17.82 -24.29
C ALA A 274 0.46 18.51 -22.97
N ILE A 275 -0.23 19.65 -22.98
CA ILE A 275 -0.66 20.33 -21.75
C ILE A 275 -1.59 19.41 -20.95
N CYS A 276 -2.64 18.88 -21.59
CA CYS A 276 -3.60 17.99 -20.94
C CYS A 276 -2.94 16.74 -20.36
N MET A 277 -2.10 16.05 -21.13
CA MET A 277 -1.45 14.81 -20.68
C MET A 277 -0.38 15.08 -19.61
N ASN A 278 0.45 16.11 -19.78
CA ASN A 278 1.47 16.45 -18.77
C ASN A 278 0.79 16.84 -17.44
N SER A 279 -0.26 17.67 -17.47
CA SER A 279 -1.03 18.01 -16.27
C SER A 279 -1.68 16.78 -15.63
N CYS A 280 -2.29 15.91 -16.44
CA CYS A 280 -2.87 14.65 -15.97
C CYS A 280 -1.85 13.80 -15.22
N PHE A 281 -0.69 13.55 -15.85
CA PHE A 281 0.31 12.67 -15.25
C PHE A 281 1.01 13.29 -14.05
N ILE A 282 1.18 14.63 -13.99
CA ILE A 282 1.61 15.32 -12.76
C ILE A 282 0.62 15.08 -11.62
N VAL A 283 -0.69 15.17 -11.89
CA VAL A 283 -1.72 14.86 -10.88
C VAL A 283 -1.63 13.40 -10.43
N LEU A 284 -1.41 12.45 -11.35
CA LEU A 284 -1.21 11.05 -10.99
C LEU A 284 0.03 10.83 -10.13
N ILE A 285 1.14 11.54 -10.39
CA ILE A 285 2.35 11.49 -9.56
C ILE A 285 2.02 11.90 -8.12
N ILE A 286 1.20 12.93 -7.93
CA ILE A 286 0.80 13.40 -6.60
C ILE A 286 -0.10 12.35 -5.92
N ILE A 287 -1.09 11.80 -6.62
CA ILE A 287 -2.05 10.82 -6.08
C ILE A 287 -1.35 9.51 -5.71
N ASN A 288 -0.52 8.96 -6.60
CA ASN A 288 0.15 7.67 -6.42
C ASN A 288 1.27 7.71 -5.37
N ARG A 289 1.66 8.91 -4.93
CA ARG A 289 2.70 9.10 -3.90
C ARG A 289 2.15 9.36 -2.52
N ASN A 290 0.84 9.19 -2.30
CA ASN A 290 0.34 9.08 -0.95
C ASN A 290 0.92 7.80 -0.33
N PRO A 291 1.79 7.90 0.68
CA PRO A 291 2.36 6.74 1.35
C PRO A 291 1.23 5.82 1.84
N LEU A 292 1.48 4.52 1.71
CA LEU A 292 0.58 3.46 2.13
C LEU A 292 1.22 2.74 3.30
N SER A 293 0.42 2.04 4.09
CA SER A 293 0.91 1.27 5.22
C SER A 293 0.67 -0.19 4.95
N TYR A 294 1.68 -1.02 5.23
CA TYR A 294 1.64 -2.45 5.02
C TYR A 294 1.93 -3.15 6.33
N LEU A 295 1.11 -4.14 6.66
CA LEU A 295 1.38 -5.05 7.74
C LEU A 295 2.35 -6.11 7.20
N ALA A 296 3.61 -6.05 7.65
CA ALA A 296 4.70 -6.87 7.13
C ALA A 296 4.85 -8.19 7.92
N ALA A 297 4.69 -8.15 9.24
CA ALA A 297 4.79 -9.33 10.08
C ALA A 297 3.84 -9.23 11.28
N ILE A 298 3.32 -10.38 11.73
CA ILE A 298 2.62 -10.52 13.02
C ILE A 298 3.16 -11.78 13.69
N GLU A 299 3.62 -11.63 14.93
CA GLU A 299 4.07 -12.77 15.71
C GLU A 299 3.47 -12.76 17.11
N THR A 300 3.39 -13.94 17.71
CA THR A 300 2.64 -14.15 18.95
C THR A 300 3.41 -14.99 19.95
N ALA A 301 3.21 -14.73 21.23
CA ALA A 301 3.78 -15.47 22.33
C ALA A 301 2.80 -15.61 23.50
N VAL A 302 2.89 -16.73 24.20
CA VAL A 302 2.13 -17.04 25.42
C VAL A 302 3.12 -17.45 26.51
N PRO A 303 2.79 -17.25 27.80
CA PRO A 303 3.65 -17.67 28.90
C PRO A 303 3.69 -19.20 29.06
N ASP A 304 4.59 -19.66 29.93
CA ASP A 304 4.98 -21.07 30.06
C ASP A 304 3.85 -21.96 30.64
N TYR A 305 2.95 -21.42 31.47
CA TYR A 305 1.89 -22.20 32.10
C TYR A 305 0.61 -22.17 31.28
N ALA A 306 0.19 -23.35 30.82
CA ALA A 306 -1.08 -23.58 30.13
C ALA A 306 -2.04 -24.34 31.06
N TYR A 307 -3.22 -23.77 31.29
CA TYR A 307 -4.23 -24.36 32.15
C TYR A 307 -5.49 -24.66 31.37
N SER A 308 -6.06 -25.83 31.62
CA SER A 308 -7.40 -26.14 31.14
C SER A 308 -8.42 -25.25 31.85
N GLN A 309 -9.54 -24.98 31.18
CA GLN A 309 -10.66 -24.27 31.79
C GLN A 309 -11.21 -25.02 33.00
N GLU A 310 -11.11 -26.35 33.03
CA GLU A 310 -11.47 -27.19 34.17
C GLU A 310 -10.56 -26.90 35.38
N SER A 311 -9.24 -26.86 35.20
CA SER A 311 -8.28 -26.54 36.26
C SER A 311 -8.53 -25.16 36.87
N LEU A 312 -8.73 -24.14 36.01
CA LEU A 312 -9.02 -22.77 36.46
C LEU A 312 -10.37 -22.69 37.19
N THR A 313 -11.36 -23.46 36.72
CA THR A 313 -12.66 -23.56 37.39
C THR A 313 -12.52 -24.24 38.75
N ALA A 314 -11.73 -25.31 38.86
CA ALA A 314 -11.48 -26.01 40.11
C ALA A 314 -10.79 -25.09 41.14
N PHE A 315 -9.77 -24.33 40.71
CA PHE A 315 -9.14 -23.31 41.54
C PHE A 315 -10.15 -22.29 42.07
N TYR A 316 -11.00 -21.74 41.20
CA TYR A 316 -11.98 -20.75 41.63
C TYR A 316 -13.07 -21.35 42.54
N LEU A 317 -13.45 -22.61 42.32
CA LEU A 317 -14.38 -23.34 43.19
C LEU A 317 -13.81 -23.58 44.60
N LYS A 318 -12.50 -23.85 44.73
CA LYS A 318 -11.82 -24.00 46.02
C LYS A 318 -11.85 -22.70 46.84
N SER A 319 -11.99 -21.55 46.17
CA SER A 319 -11.94 -20.24 46.82
C SER A 319 -13.15 -19.90 47.71
N THR A 320 -14.25 -20.67 47.64
CA THR A 320 -15.46 -20.44 48.44
C THR A 320 -16.07 -21.75 48.89
N ASP A 321 -16.75 -21.75 50.03
CA ASP A 321 -17.62 -22.85 50.44
C ASP A 321 -19.10 -22.62 50.14
N ASP A 322 -19.46 -21.42 49.68
CA ASP A 322 -20.84 -21.09 49.35
C ASP A 322 -21.32 -21.85 48.10
N LEU A 323 -22.39 -22.64 48.28
CA LEU A 323 -22.95 -23.48 47.22
C LEU A 323 -23.53 -22.65 46.07
N THR A 324 -24.02 -21.44 46.34
CA THR A 324 -24.58 -20.56 45.31
C THR A 324 -23.47 -20.07 44.38
N ASN A 325 -22.38 -19.57 44.93
CA ASN A 325 -21.19 -19.16 44.18
C ASN A 325 -20.58 -20.33 43.40
N LYS A 326 -20.46 -21.52 44.01
CA LYS A 326 -19.98 -22.72 43.30
C LYS A 326 -20.85 -23.06 42.09
N ARG A 327 -22.18 -22.95 42.21
CA ARG A 327 -23.11 -23.16 41.09
C ARG A 327 -22.90 -22.11 40.00
N LYS A 328 -22.81 -20.82 40.35
CA LYS A 328 -22.57 -19.73 39.39
C LYS A 328 -21.27 -19.93 38.60
N ILE A 329 -20.16 -20.25 39.30
CA ILE A 329 -18.86 -20.51 38.69
C ILE A 329 -18.97 -21.61 37.62
N ARG A 330 -19.59 -22.76 37.95
CA ARG A 330 -19.77 -23.86 37.00
C ARG A 330 -20.61 -23.46 35.79
N ILE A 331 -21.67 -22.69 35.98
CA ILE A 331 -22.55 -22.24 34.89
C ILE A 331 -21.79 -21.31 33.94
N VAL A 332 -21.04 -20.35 34.46
CA VAL A 332 -20.27 -19.41 33.63
C VAL A 332 -19.15 -20.16 32.91
N ALA A 333 -18.38 -20.99 33.63
CA ALA A 333 -17.28 -21.79 33.08
C ALA A 333 -17.75 -22.68 31.91
N GLY A 334 -18.89 -23.36 32.04
CA GLY A 334 -19.44 -24.21 31.00
C GLY A 334 -19.96 -23.48 29.75
N LYS A 335 -19.99 -22.14 29.76
CA LYS A 335 -20.49 -21.31 28.65
C LYS A 335 -19.43 -20.42 28.00
N THR A 336 -18.20 -20.42 28.51
CA THR A 336 -17.13 -19.54 27.97
C THR A 336 -16.71 -19.93 26.56
N GLY A 337 -16.79 -21.21 26.21
CA GLY A 337 -16.27 -21.76 24.96
C GLY A 337 -14.73 -21.77 24.91
N ILE A 338 -14.09 -21.77 26.07
CA ILE A 338 -12.63 -21.76 26.25
C ILE A 338 -12.20 -23.13 26.78
N ASP A 339 -11.21 -23.74 26.14
CA ASP A 339 -10.61 -25.00 26.58
C ASP A 339 -9.33 -24.73 27.37
N THR A 340 -8.49 -23.80 26.88
CA THR A 340 -7.17 -23.52 27.44
C THR A 340 -6.94 -22.02 27.59
N ARG A 341 -6.29 -21.63 28.70
CA ARG A 341 -5.74 -20.28 28.90
C ARG A 341 -4.31 -20.38 29.38
N TYR A 342 -3.54 -19.33 29.11
CA TYR A 342 -2.16 -19.22 29.54
C TYR A 342 -2.03 -18.18 30.65
N SER A 343 -1.08 -18.40 31.56
CA SER A 343 -0.81 -17.49 32.67
C SER A 343 0.67 -17.47 33.04
N VAL A 344 1.14 -16.36 33.58
CA VAL A 344 2.45 -16.28 34.26
C VAL A 344 2.42 -16.83 35.70
N ILE A 345 1.24 -17.08 36.26
CA ILE A 345 1.05 -17.57 37.62
C ILE A 345 1.09 -19.12 37.63
N PRO A 346 1.94 -19.73 38.48
CA PRO A 346 2.07 -21.19 38.58
C PRO A 346 1.05 -21.86 39.53
N ASP A 347 0.14 -21.10 40.14
CA ASP A 347 -0.66 -21.55 41.29
C ASP A 347 -1.97 -22.26 40.91
N PHE A 348 -2.46 -22.12 39.66
CA PHE A 348 -3.85 -22.48 39.31
C PHE A 348 -4.18 -23.98 39.33
N ASP A 349 -3.17 -24.86 39.32
CA ASP A 349 -3.33 -26.32 39.44
C ASP A 349 -2.77 -26.87 40.76
N LYS A 350 -2.37 -25.99 41.69
CA LYS A 350 -1.73 -26.35 42.96
C LYS A 350 -2.71 -26.42 44.13
N GLU A 351 -2.26 -27.05 45.20
CA GLU A 351 -2.90 -26.92 46.51
C GLU A 351 -2.45 -25.63 47.21
N PRO A 352 -3.28 -25.04 48.10
CA PRO A 352 -3.00 -23.74 48.71
C PRO A 352 -1.64 -23.63 49.40
N GLU A 353 -1.14 -24.70 50.00
CA GLU A 353 0.15 -24.71 50.71
C GLU A 353 1.35 -24.43 49.77
N GLU A 354 1.16 -24.71 48.48
CA GLU A 354 2.16 -24.55 47.42
C GLU A 354 2.04 -23.21 46.67
N TYR A 355 1.01 -22.40 46.94
CA TYR A 355 0.82 -21.11 46.26
C TYR A 355 2.01 -20.18 46.48
N THR A 356 2.48 -19.58 45.39
CA THR A 356 3.63 -18.68 45.36
C THR A 356 3.24 -17.23 45.15
N PHE A 357 2.12 -16.99 44.46
CA PHE A 357 1.59 -15.67 44.18
C PHE A 357 0.36 -15.36 45.04
N PHE A 358 -0.60 -16.29 45.10
CA PHE A 358 -1.76 -16.15 45.96
C PHE A 358 -1.42 -16.49 47.42
N ASN A 359 -2.27 -16.03 48.35
CA ASN A 359 -2.12 -16.40 49.75
C ASN A 359 -2.26 -17.91 49.92
N LYS A 360 -1.44 -18.53 50.78
CA LYS A 360 -1.41 -19.97 51.06
C LYS A 360 -2.61 -20.48 51.88
N THR A 361 -3.80 -20.05 51.50
CA THR A 361 -5.07 -20.39 52.12
C THR A 361 -6.10 -20.61 51.03
N ALA A 362 -7.04 -21.54 51.25
CA ALA A 362 -8.13 -21.76 50.31
C ALA A 362 -8.96 -20.49 50.08
N SER A 363 -9.05 -19.59 51.07
CA SER A 363 -9.76 -18.31 50.91
C SER A 363 -9.03 -17.30 50.03
N LEU A 364 -7.77 -17.51 49.63
CA LEU A 364 -6.97 -16.56 48.85
C LEU A 364 -6.82 -15.16 49.49
N LEU A 365 -7.13 -15.02 50.79
CA LEU A 365 -7.11 -13.74 51.51
C LEU A 365 -5.92 -13.66 52.48
N PRO A 366 -5.29 -12.47 52.64
CA PRO A 366 -5.46 -11.28 51.79
C PRO A 366 -5.04 -11.50 50.34
N GLU A 367 -5.69 -10.80 49.41
CA GLU A 367 -5.36 -10.83 47.99
C GLU A 367 -3.96 -10.24 47.74
N PRO A 368 -3.25 -10.65 46.67
CA PRO A 368 -2.03 -9.99 46.25
C PRO A 368 -2.27 -8.50 46.01
N SER A 369 -1.38 -7.68 46.58
CA SER A 369 -1.43 -6.22 46.44
C SER A 369 -1.15 -5.78 44.99
N LEU A 370 -1.57 -4.56 44.65
CA LEU A 370 -1.23 -3.93 43.39
C LEU A 370 0.29 -3.91 43.16
N THR A 371 1.09 -3.67 44.22
CA THR A 371 2.56 -3.68 44.13
C THR A 371 3.10 -5.03 43.69
N GLN A 372 2.64 -6.13 44.29
CA GLN A 372 3.07 -7.49 43.91
C GLN A 372 2.66 -7.81 42.46
N ARG A 373 1.47 -7.38 42.04
CA ARG A 373 0.99 -7.53 40.66
C ARG A 373 1.88 -6.77 39.67
N MET A 374 2.22 -5.52 39.95
CA MET A 374 3.10 -4.73 39.07
C MET A 374 4.54 -5.25 39.02
N GLN A 375 5.05 -5.80 40.13
CA GLN A 375 6.36 -6.48 40.14
C GLN A 375 6.35 -7.69 39.20
N LEU A 376 5.31 -8.53 39.27
CA LEU A 376 5.15 -9.67 38.39
C LEU A 376 4.99 -9.22 36.93
N TYR A 377 4.23 -8.15 36.69
CA TYR A 377 4.12 -7.56 35.34
C TYR A 377 5.46 -7.12 34.78
N GLN A 378 6.24 -6.34 35.53
CA GLN A 378 7.56 -5.89 35.10
C GLN A 378 8.51 -7.05 34.77
N GLN A 379 8.47 -8.13 35.57
CA GLN A 379 9.31 -9.31 35.36
C GLN A 379 8.95 -10.07 34.09
N HIS A 380 7.66 -10.27 33.83
CA HIS A 380 7.21 -11.17 32.76
C HIS A 380 6.86 -10.46 31.44
N ALA A 381 6.37 -9.22 31.48
CA ALA A 381 5.94 -8.51 30.28
C ALA A 381 7.08 -8.32 29.28
N THR A 382 8.29 -7.97 29.75
CA THR A 382 9.46 -7.81 28.89
C THR A 382 9.87 -9.13 28.24
N LYS A 383 9.96 -10.23 29.02
CA LYS A 383 10.29 -11.57 28.52
C LYS A 383 9.30 -12.01 27.44
N LEU A 384 8.00 -11.85 27.70
CA LEU A 384 6.94 -12.28 26.80
C LEU A 384 6.89 -11.44 25.52
N SER A 385 7.05 -10.13 25.65
CA SER A 385 7.17 -9.19 24.52
C SER A 385 8.34 -9.55 23.61
N LYS A 386 9.52 -9.78 24.20
CA LYS A 386 10.73 -10.20 23.47
C LYS A 386 10.50 -11.51 22.71
N ALA A 387 9.89 -12.50 23.35
CA ALA A 387 9.58 -13.78 22.71
C ALA A 387 8.64 -13.65 21.49
N ALA A 388 7.75 -12.65 21.47
CA ALA A 388 6.93 -12.36 20.28
C ALA A 388 7.74 -11.63 19.20
N ILE A 389 8.61 -10.69 19.57
CA ILE A 389 9.40 -9.88 18.63
C ILE A 389 10.45 -10.73 17.91
N GLU A 390 11.17 -11.58 18.64
CA GLU A 390 12.26 -12.41 18.08
C GLU A 390 11.76 -13.46 17.07
N LYS A 391 10.47 -13.76 17.05
CA LYS A 391 9.86 -14.63 16.03
C LYS A 391 9.68 -13.94 14.69
N ILE A 392 9.81 -12.62 14.61
CA ILE A 392 9.70 -11.89 13.33
C ILE A 392 10.87 -12.34 12.45
N GLY A 393 10.55 -12.93 11.29
CA GLY A 393 11.56 -13.42 10.34
C GLY A 393 12.52 -12.30 9.91
N GLY A 394 13.83 -12.52 10.08
CA GLY A 394 14.86 -11.52 9.77
C GLY A 394 14.93 -10.34 10.74
N PHE A 395 14.35 -10.46 11.95
CA PHE A 395 14.35 -9.38 12.96
C PHE A 395 15.76 -8.82 13.23
N GLU A 396 16.77 -9.69 13.37
CA GLU A 396 18.15 -9.27 13.63
C GLU A 396 18.73 -8.36 12.54
N ASP A 397 18.33 -8.58 11.27
CA ASP A 397 18.78 -7.78 10.14
C ASP A 397 18.13 -6.39 10.13
N ILE A 398 16.92 -6.27 10.70
CA ILE A 398 16.13 -5.03 10.66
C ILE A 398 16.07 -4.26 11.96
N LYS A 399 16.47 -4.82 13.10
CA LYS A 399 16.24 -4.22 14.43
C LYS A 399 16.84 -2.81 14.57
N LYS A 400 17.93 -2.52 13.85
CA LYS A 400 18.57 -1.19 13.82
C LYS A 400 17.87 -0.20 12.89
N ASP A 401 17.10 -0.70 11.92
CA ASP A 401 16.31 0.09 10.98
C ASP A 401 14.91 0.42 11.51
N ILE A 402 14.46 -0.22 12.60
CA ILE A 402 13.16 0.09 13.21
C ILE A 402 13.20 1.54 13.69
N THR A 403 12.30 2.36 13.14
CA THR A 403 12.27 3.79 13.39
C THR A 403 11.35 4.17 14.56
N HIS A 404 10.31 3.35 14.80
CA HIS A 404 9.34 3.59 15.86
C HIS A 404 9.02 2.32 16.65
N LEU A 405 8.81 2.49 17.95
CA LEU A 405 8.28 1.47 18.86
C LEU A 405 6.99 1.97 19.52
N ILE A 406 5.91 1.20 19.38
CA ILE A 406 4.63 1.43 20.05
C ILE A 406 4.35 0.28 21.00
N THR A 407 4.35 0.55 22.30
CA THR A 407 3.95 -0.46 23.31
C THR A 407 2.47 -0.31 23.67
N VAL A 408 1.80 -1.42 23.95
CA VAL A 408 0.36 -1.46 24.24
C VAL A 408 0.10 -2.35 25.43
N THR A 409 -0.57 -1.84 26.45
CA THR A 409 -1.01 -2.61 27.61
C THR A 409 -2.13 -1.93 28.40
N CYS A 410 -3.01 -2.71 29.01
CA CYS A 410 -3.93 -2.24 30.05
C CYS A 410 -3.79 -3.01 31.38
N THR A 411 -2.76 -3.86 31.51
CA THR A 411 -2.58 -4.77 32.66
C THR A 411 -1.34 -4.49 33.49
N GLY A 412 -0.49 -3.54 33.10
CA GLY A 412 0.55 -3.05 34.00
C GLY A 412 1.24 -1.78 33.55
N LEU A 413 1.80 -1.05 34.51
CA LEU A 413 2.50 0.21 34.30
C LEU A 413 3.70 0.29 35.24
N PHE A 414 4.86 0.67 34.70
CA PHE A 414 6.08 0.93 35.44
C PHE A 414 6.95 1.95 34.68
N ALA A 415 7.90 2.58 35.35
CA ALA A 415 8.80 3.57 34.76
C ALA A 415 10.24 3.38 35.31
N PRO A 416 11.28 3.23 34.45
CA PRO A 416 11.27 3.18 32.98
C PRO A 416 10.37 2.08 32.42
N GLY A 417 9.60 2.38 31.36
CA GLY A 417 8.53 1.50 30.89
C GLY A 417 8.99 0.32 30.04
N LEU A 418 8.02 -0.51 29.63
CA LEU A 418 8.25 -1.67 28.77
C LEU A 418 8.99 -1.32 27.47
N ASP A 419 8.73 -0.14 26.93
CA ASP A 419 9.40 0.39 25.75
C ASP A 419 10.91 0.58 25.96
N VAL A 420 11.33 1.09 27.12
CA VAL A 420 12.75 1.24 27.48
C VAL A 420 13.41 -0.10 27.77
N GLU A 421 12.71 -0.99 28.48
CA GLU A 421 13.21 -2.35 28.74
C GLU A 421 13.43 -3.11 27.44
N LEU A 422 12.50 -3.04 26.48
CA LEU A 422 12.63 -3.67 25.17
C LEU A 422 13.81 -3.11 24.37
N MET A 423 14.01 -1.78 24.38
CA MET A 423 15.18 -1.19 23.72
C MET A 423 16.49 -1.78 24.26
N ARG A 424 16.60 -1.94 25.59
CA ARG A 424 17.78 -2.48 26.24
C ARG A 424 17.96 -3.97 25.95
N GLU A 425 16.90 -4.77 26.11
CA GLU A 425 16.96 -6.24 25.99
C GLU A 425 17.11 -6.75 24.55
N LEU A 426 16.75 -5.94 23.55
CA LEU A 426 16.86 -6.26 22.11
C LEU A 426 17.99 -5.50 21.41
N ASP A 427 18.68 -4.60 22.12
CA ASP A 427 19.68 -3.69 21.55
C ASP A 427 19.10 -2.92 20.33
N LEU A 428 17.96 -2.25 20.53
CA LEU A 428 17.35 -1.41 19.49
C LEU A 428 18.15 -0.11 19.29
N ASN A 429 17.86 0.61 18.20
CA ASN A 429 18.48 1.90 17.95
C ASN A 429 18.19 2.89 19.10
N PRO A 430 19.20 3.53 19.72
CA PRO A 430 19.00 4.44 20.84
C PRO A 430 18.18 5.70 20.49
N THR A 431 18.06 6.05 19.20
CA THR A 431 17.25 7.18 18.72
C THR A 431 15.87 6.78 18.21
N ILE A 432 15.43 5.54 18.46
CA ILE A 432 14.08 5.07 18.08
C ILE A 432 13.00 5.98 18.71
N GLN A 433 12.01 6.37 17.91
CA GLN A 433 10.88 7.14 18.42
C GLN A 433 9.93 6.21 19.18
N ARG A 434 9.46 6.62 20.36
CA ARG A 434 8.63 5.77 21.23
C ARG A 434 7.28 6.40 21.52
N SER A 435 6.26 5.57 21.56
CA SER A 435 4.95 5.92 22.12
C SER A 435 4.32 4.72 22.82
N SER A 436 3.31 4.96 23.65
CA SER A 436 2.58 3.90 24.35
C SER A 436 1.08 4.13 24.29
N VAL A 437 0.32 3.08 24.01
CA VAL A 437 -1.14 3.06 24.09
C VAL A 437 -1.52 2.30 25.35
N ASN A 438 -1.63 3.05 26.46
CA ASN A 438 -1.89 2.48 27.77
C ASN A 438 -3.37 2.60 28.16
N PHE A 439 -3.87 1.60 28.89
CA PHE A 439 -5.19 1.63 29.56
C PHE A 439 -6.40 1.78 28.62
N MET A 440 -6.23 1.47 27.34
CA MET A 440 -7.32 1.50 26.33
C MET A 440 -8.05 0.14 26.22
N GLY A 441 -7.58 -0.91 26.89
CA GLY A 441 -8.25 -2.20 26.94
C GLY A 441 -8.17 -3.00 25.63
N CYS A 442 -9.18 -3.82 25.37
CA CYS A 442 -9.12 -4.86 24.34
C CYS A 442 -9.10 -4.35 22.89
N ASN A 443 -9.42 -3.07 22.62
CA ASN A 443 -9.35 -2.46 21.29
C ASN A 443 -8.01 -1.74 21.01
N ALA A 444 -7.10 -1.71 21.98
CA ALA A 444 -5.89 -0.89 21.94
C ALA A 444 -4.93 -1.26 20.79
N ALA A 445 -4.93 -2.52 20.35
CA ALA A 445 -4.11 -2.96 19.21
C ALA A 445 -4.52 -2.26 17.90
N ILE A 446 -5.83 -2.07 17.65
CA ILE A 446 -6.30 -1.35 16.45
C ILE A 446 -5.94 0.14 16.53
N ILE A 447 -6.01 0.74 17.73
CA ILE A 447 -5.58 2.12 17.97
C ILE A 447 -4.08 2.27 17.69
N ALA A 448 -3.25 1.33 18.15
CA ALA A 448 -1.82 1.32 17.87
C ALA A 448 -1.52 1.17 16.37
N LEU A 449 -2.26 0.30 15.67
CA LEU A 449 -2.16 0.15 14.21
C LEU A 449 -2.57 1.43 13.46
N LYS A 450 -3.59 2.14 13.94
CA LYS A 450 -3.97 3.46 13.41
C LYS A 450 -2.86 4.50 13.59
N ASN A 451 -2.18 4.50 14.74
CA ASN A 451 -1.03 5.37 14.97
C ASN A 451 0.14 5.00 14.05
N ALA A 452 0.42 3.71 13.87
CA ALA A 452 1.45 3.24 12.94
C ALA A 452 1.13 3.62 11.49
N ASP A 453 -0.13 3.53 11.06
CA ASP A 453 -0.57 3.97 9.74
C ASP A 453 -0.34 5.47 9.52
N ALA A 454 -0.66 6.30 10.53
CA ALA A 454 -0.37 7.73 10.46
C ALA A 454 1.13 8.02 10.34
N ILE A 455 1.97 7.31 11.11
CA ILE A 455 3.43 7.43 11.05
C ILE A 455 3.97 7.02 9.66
N CYS A 456 3.57 5.86 9.15
CA CYS A 456 3.97 5.38 7.82
C CYS A 456 3.50 6.33 6.71
N LYS A 457 2.34 6.96 6.89
CA LYS A 457 1.82 7.97 5.98
C LYS A 457 2.52 9.34 6.08
N SER A 458 3.17 9.66 7.19
CA SER A 458 3.96 10.88 7.32
C SER A 458 5.43 10.68 6.96
N GLU A 459 5.95 9.47 7.14
CA GLU A 459 7.38 9.16 7.02
C GLU A 459 7.61 8.01 6.02
N PRO A 460 8.09 8.31 4.79
CA PRO A 460 8.22 7.34 3.70
C PRO A 460 9.14 6.13 3.95
N ASP A 461 9.98 6.17 4.98
CA ASP A 461 10.90 5.08 5.34
C ASP A 461 10.61 4.50 6.74
N ALA A 462 9.44 4.80 7.32
CA ALA A 462 9.10 4.31 8.64
C ALA A 462 8.92 2.79 8.69
N LYS A 463 9.53 2.18 9.71
CA LYS A 463 9.33 0.80 10.15
C LYS A 463 8.87 0.86 11.60
N VAL A 464 7.59 0.61 11.83
CA VAL A 464 6.93 0.75 13.12
C VAL A 464 6.75 -0.64 13.74
N LEU A 465 7.42 -0.89 14.86
CA LEU A 465 7.22 -2.09 15.67
C LEU A 465 6.15 -1.80 16.73
N ILE A 466 5.06 -2.56 16.71
CA ILE A 466 4.01 -2.52 17.72
C ILE A 466 4.12 -3.76 18.59
N VAL A 467 3.97 -3.62 19.91
CA VAL A 467 4.02 -4.73 20.85
C VAL A 467 2.87 -4.61 21.84
N CYS A 468 1.92 -5.54 21.77
CA CYS A 468 0.81 -5.65 22.71
C CYS A 468 1.09 -6.75 23.71
N THR A 469 1.13 -6.43 25.00
CA THR A 469 1.44 -7.40 26.06
C THR A 469 0.50 -7.24 27.22
N GLU A 470 -0.16 -8.34 27.58
CA GLU A 470 -1.18 -8.34 28.61
C GLU A 470 -1.02 -9.55 29.53
N LEU A 471 -1.01 -9.29 30.83
CA LEU A 471 -1.01 -10.31 31.87
C LEU A 471 -2.31 -10.17 32.67
N CYS A 472 -3.43 -10.58 32.10
CA CYS A 472 -4.73 -10.40 32.74
C CYS A 472 -4.93 -11.29 33.97
N SER A 473 -4.30 -12.47 34.00
CA SER A 473 -4.41 -13.44 35.09
C SER A 473 -3.90 -12.90 36.43
N ILE A 474 -2.92 -11.98 36.40
CA ILE A 474 -2.40 -11.31 37.60
C ILE A 474 -3.40 -10.37 38.23
N HIS A 475 -4.56 -10.13 37.63
CA HIS A 475 -5.64 -9.29 38.15
C HIS A 475 -6.85 -10.11 38.64
N PHE A 476 -6.70 -11.43 38.81
CA PHE A 476 -7.74 -12.27 39.45
C PHE A 476 -8.22 -11.64 40.77
N GLN A 477 -9.55 -11.56 40.95
CA GLN A 477 -10.19 -10.97 42.11
C GLN A 477 -11.01 -12.01 42.88
N LYS A 478 -10.89 -12.02 44.21
CA LYS A 478 -11.60 -12.92 45.12
C LYS A 478 -13.05 -12.47 45.39
N GLN A 479 -13.83 -12.26 44.34
CA GLN A 479 -15.22 -11.81 44.42
C GLN A 479 -16.13 -12.64 43.51
N TYR A 480 -17.45 -12.64 43.76
CA TYR A 480 -18.42 -13.51 43.06
C TYR A 480 -19.63 -12.77 42.49
N ASN A 481 -19.54 -11.44 42.32
CA ASN A 481 -20.52 -10.74 41.50
C ASN A 481 -20.33 -11.15 40.02
N ASP A 482 -21.30 -10.80 39.19
CA ASP A 482 -21.35 -11.32 37.82
C ASP A 482 -20.15 -10.83 36.97
N ASP A 483 -19.63 -9.62 37.21
CA ASP A 483 -18.47 -9.06 36.50
C ASP A 483 -17.18 -9.82 36.81
N TYR A 484 -16.93 -10.14 38.09
CA TYR A 484 -15.75 -10.92 38.50
C TYR A 484 -15.85 -12.38 38.11
N LEU A 485 -17.05 -12.97 38.19
CA LEU A 485 -17.27 -14.34 37.72
C LEU A 485 -16.92 -14.47 36.24
N LEU A 486 -17.37 -13.52 35.42
CA LEU A 486 -17.09 -13.51 34.00
C LEU A 486 -15.60 -13.27 33.73
N SER A 487 -15.02 -12.20 34.29
CA SER A 487 -13.63 -11.82 34.01
C SER A 487 -12.62 -12.90 34.45
N ASN A 488 -12.73 -13.44 35.66
CA ASN A 488 -11.85 -14.49 36.17
C ASN A 488 -11.88 -15.77 35.29
N LEU A 489 -12.98 -16.01 34.57
CA LEU A 489 -13.18 -17.21 33.76
C LEU A 489 -12.89 -17.02 32.26
N ILE A 490 -12.65 -15.80 31.78
CA ILE A 490 -12.36 -15.55 30.36
C ILE A 490 -10.94 -15.05 30.09
N PHE A 491 -10.34 -14.32 31.03
CA PHE A 491 -9.08 -13.63 30.77
C PHE A 491 -7.86 -14.54 30.90
N GLY A 492 -6.90 -14.39 29.99
CA GLY A 492 -5.60 -15.06 30.00
C GLY A 492 -4.46 -14.08 29.68
N ASP A 493 -3.24 -14.60 29.59
CA ASP A 493 -2.03 -13.82 29.36
C ASP A 493 -1.46 -14.08 27.96
N GLY A 494 -0.90 -13.05 27.33
CA GLY A 494 -0.28 -13.18 26.02
C GLY A 494 0.42 -11.91 25.54
N ALA A 495 1.24 -12.07 24.50
CA ALA A 495 1.82 -10.96 23.76
C ALA A 495 1.74 -11.18 22.25
N ALA A 496 1.64 -10.08 21.51
CA ALA A 496 1.74 -10.06 20.06
C ALA A 496 2.61 -8.89 19.60
N SER A 497 3.44 -9.13 18.60
CA SER A 497 4.26 -8.12 17.92
C SER A 497 3.77 -7.94 16.48
N VAL A 498 3.80 -6.71 15.98
CA VAL A 498 3.43 -6.39 14.60
C VAL A 498 4.46 -5.43 14.01
N LEU A 499 4.93 -5.73 12.80
CA LEU A 499 5.76 -4.81 12.02
C LEU A 499 4.90 -4.16 10.94
N VAL A 500 4.85 -2.82 10.95
CA VAL A 500 4.18 -2.01 9.92
C VAL A 500 5.21 -1.19 9.16
N THR A 501 5.11 -1.18 7.83
CA THR A 501 6.05 -0.46 6.94
C THR A 501 5.34 0.46 5.97
N SER A 502 5.98 1.57 5.60
CA SER A 502 5.49 2.55 4.60
C SER A 502 5.58 2.07 3.14
N LYS A 503 6.33 0.99 2.92
CA LYS A 503 6.57 0.37 1.62
C LYS A 503 6.41 -1.14 1.77
N PRO A 504 5.95 -1.85 0.72
CA PRO A 504 6.04 -3.30 0.72
C PRO A 504 7.54 -3.65 0.70
N ALA A 505 8.05 -4.16 1.81
CA ALA A 505 9.47 -4.48 1.95
C ALA A 505 9.68 -5.99 1.80
N GLY A 506 10.67 -6.41 1.00
CA GLY A 506 11.30 -7.74 1.06
C GLY A 506 10.41 -9.00 1.02
N ASN A 507 11.02 -10.13 1.40
CA ASN A 507 10.43 -11.47 1.48
C ASN A 507 9.53 -11.66 2.73
N TYR A 508 8.86 -10.61 3.24
CA TYR A 508 7.99 -10.79 4.40
C TYR A 508 6.75 -11.62 4.03
N LEU A 509 6.33 -12.48 4.95
CA LEU A 509 5.36 -13.55 4.70
C LEU A 509 3.98 -13.03 4.28
N HIS A 510 3.64 -11.79 4.66
CA HIS A 510 2.31 -11.21 4.47
C HIS A 510 2.40 -9.86 3.77
N HIS A 511 1.95 -9.80 2.52
CA HIS A 511 1.75 -8.56 1.79
C HIS A 511 0.31 -8.07 2.01
N VAL A 512 0.06 -7.40 3.14
CA VAL A 512 -1.27 -6.88 3.49
C VAL A 512 -1.22 -5.37 3.59
N LYS A 513 -1.97 -4.69 2.72
CA LYS A 513 -2.15 -3.25 2.75
C LYS A 513 -3.23 -2.87 3.75
N ILE A 514 -2.93 -1.86 4.57
CA ILE A 514 -3.87 -1.19 5.47
C ILE A 514 -4.59 -0.11 4.68
N ASN A 515 -5.92 -0.18 4.62
CA ASN A 515 -6.73 0.76 3.84
C ASN A 515 -7.25 1.91 4.70
N SER A 516 -7.96 1.58 5.78
CA SER A 516 -8.63 2.57 6.62
C SER A 516 -8.96 2.04 8.01
N PHE A 517 -9.30 2.98 8.90
CA PHE A 517 -9.73 2.72 10.27
C PHE A 517 -10.99 3.53 10.56
N ASN A 518 -11.85 3.00 11.42
CA ASN A 518 -13.01 3.73 11.93
C ASN A 518 -13.18 3.46 13.43
N SER A 519 -13.64 4.48 14.16
CA SER A 519 -13.84 4.47 15.60
C SER A 519 -15.25 4.98 15.92
N MET A 520 -15.92 4.35 16.88
CA MET A 520 -17.22 4.77 17.40
C MET A 520 -17.26 4.57 18.91
N ILE A 521 -17.61 5.63 19.64
CA ILE A 521 -17.87 5.56 21.09
C ILE A 521 -19.39 5.54 21.30
N LEU A 522 -19.86 4.60 22.12
CA LEU A 522 -21.25 4.49 22.51
C LEU A 522 -21.47 5.19 23.85
N HIS A 523 -22.29 6.24 23.85
CA HIS A 523 -22.61 6.98 25.08
C HIS A 523 -23.46 6.15 26.06
N ASN A 524 -24.25 5.20 25.53
CA ASN A 524 -24.98 4.23 26.35
C ASN A 524 -24.05 3.08 26.73
N GLY A 525 -23.96 2.76 28.02
CA GLY A 525 -23.08 1.72 28.55
C GLY A 525 -21.67 2.19 28.90
N TYR A 526 -21.50 3.48 29.24
CA TYR A 526 -20.20 4.05 29.59
C TYR A 526 -19.48 3.32 30.74
N SER A 527 -20.24 2.91 31.75
CA SER A 527 -19.71 2.14 32.88
C SER A 527 -19.67 0.63 32.60
N ASP A 528 -20.29 0.14 31.54
CA ASP A 528 -20.49 -1.31 31.30
C ASP A 528 -19.19 -2.03 30.95
N MET A 529 -18.19 -1.30 30.46
CA MET A 529 -16.81 -1.76 30.33
C MET A 529 -15.88 -0.66 30.84
N ALA A 530 -15.30 -0.85 32.02
CA ALA A 530 -14.46 0.16 32.67
C ALA A 530 -13.30 -0.46 33.45
N TRP A 531 -12.18 0.27 33.50
CA TRP A 531 -10.97 -0.11 34.24
C TRP A 531 -10.72 0.90 35.36
N ARG A 532 -10.54 0.44 36.60
CA ARG A 532 -10.24 1.31 37.75
C ARG A 532 -9.07 0.75 38.55
N LEU A 533 -8.16 1.61 39.01
CA LEU A 533 -7.12 1.18 39.93
C LEU A 533 -7.69 1.00 41.34
N SER A 534 -7.15 0.01 42.05
CA SER A 534 -7.41 -0.25 43.47
C SER A 534 -6.16 -0.78 44.16
N GLU A 535 -6.21 -0.90 45.48
CA GLU A 535 -5.12 -1.46 46.28
C GLU A 535 -4.83 -2.94 45.96
N THR A 536 -5.82 -3.68 45.44
CA THR A 536 -5.71 -5.12 45.11
C THR A 536 -5.56 -5.39 43.61
N GLY A 537 -5.37 -4.36 42.77
CA GLY A 537 -5.17 -4.54 41.33
C GLY A 537 -6.03 -3.62 40.47
N PHE A 538 -6.10 -3.93 39.18
CA PHE A 538 -6.97 -3.23 38.24
C PHE A 538 -8.35 -3.89 38.24
N ILE A 539 -9.32 -3.16 38.76
CA ILE A 539 -10.71 -3.59 38.86
C ILE A 539 -11.38 -3.41 37.50
N MET A 540 -11.79 -4.53 36.94
CA MET A 540 -12.62 -4.64 35.74
C MET A 540 -14.09 -4.53 36.10
N ASN A 541 -14.80 -3.64 35.42
CA ASN A 541 -16.25 -3.76 35.27
C ASN A 541 -16.55 -4.30 33.87
N LEU A 542 -17.29 -5.42 33.79
CA LEU A 542 -17.64 -6.06 32.52
C LEU A 542 -19.07 -6.58 32.57
N SER A 543 -20.01 -5.70 32.25
CA SER A 543 -21.44 -6.00 32.25
C SER A 543 -21.81 -7.04 31.20
N SER A 544 -22.73 -7.93 31.58
CA SER A 544 -23.33 -8.92 30.67
C SER A 544 -24.12 -8.32 29.50
N TYR A 545 -24.37 -7.00 29.51
CA TYR A 545 -25.08 -6.25 28.47
C TYR A 545 -24.18 -5.79 27.30
N VAL A 546 -22.85 -5.86 27.43
CA VAL A 546 -21.91 -5.47 26.37
C VAL A 546 -22.21 -6.15 25.01
N PRO A 547 -22.50 -7.47 24.93
CA PRO A 547 -22.83 -8.11 23.66
C PRO A 547 -24.10 -7.53 22.99
N ASP A 548 -25.11 -7.15 23.77
CA ASP A 548 -26.34 -6.53 23.25
C ASP A 548 -26.07 -5.13 22.69
N LEU A 549 -25.18 -4.36 23.33
CA LEU A 549 -24.73 -3.07 22.81
C LEU A 549 -24.01 -3.25 21.46
N ILE A 550 -23.13 -4.23 21.34
CA ILE A 550 -22.43 -4.53 20.07
C ILE A 550 -23.44 -4.93 18.99
N ARG A 551 -24.34 -5.87 19.30
CA ARG A 551 -25.37 -6.35 18.37
C ARG A 551 -26.21 -5.22 17.78
N LYS A 552 -26.61 -4.28 18.63
CA LYS A 552 -27.47 -3.15 18.23
C LYS A 552 -26.72 -2.10 17.39
N ASN A 553 -25.42 -1.95 17.58
CA ASN A 553 -24.67 -0.81 17.03
C ASN A 553 -23.70 -1.15 15.89
N ILE A 554 -23.28 -2.41 15.71
CA ILE A 554 -22.28 -2.74 14.68
C ILE A 554 -22.79 -2.50 13.25
N LYS A 555 -24.02 -2.90 12.92
CA LYS A 555 -24.61 -2.69 11.58
C LYS A 555 -24.81 -1.19 11.28
N PRO A 556 -25.40 -0.37 12.18
CA PRO A 556 -25.43 1.08 12.02
C PRO A 556 -24.05 1.72 11.88
N MET A 557 -23.05 1.24 12.64
CA MET A 557 -21.69 1.76 12.58
C MET A 557 -21.09 1.54 11.19
N LEU A 558 -21.16 0.32 10.64
CA LEU A 558 -20.67 0.04 9.29
C LEU A 558 -21.38 0.88 8.22
N GLN A 559 -22.70 1.04 8.35
CA GLN A 559 -23.49 1.88 7.43
C GLN A 559 -23.07 3.34 7.47
N SER A 560 -22.74 3.88 8.65
CA SER A 560 -22.32 5.29 8.81
C SER A 560 -21.00 5.61 8.11
N VAL A 561 -20.16 4.59 7.88
CA VAL A 561 -18.88 4.71 7.18
C VAL A 561 -18.91 4.08 5.77
N GLY A 562 -20.10 3.72 5.27
CA GLY A 562 -20.30 3.24 3.90
C GLY A 562 -19.76 1.83 3.63
N LEU A 563 -19.56 1.01 4.66
CA LEU A 563 -19.03 -0.35 4.53
C LEU A 563 -20.15 -1.39 4.45
N LYS A 564 -20.00 -2.38 3.56
CA LYS A 564 -20.92 -3.51 3.43
C LYS A 564 -20.22 -4.80 3.85
N PRO A 565 -20.84 -5.65 4.71
CA PRO A 565 -20.25 -6.93 5.09
C PRO A 565 -19.88 -7.82 3.90
N ASP A 566 -20.72 -7.86 2.86
CA ASP A 566 -20.51 -8.68 1.66
C ASP A 566 -19.26 -8.32 0.84
N ASP A 567 -18.66 -7.15 1.09
CA ASP A 567 -17.42 -6.73 0.42
C ASP A 567 -16.17 -7.44 0.98
N TYR A 568 -16.28 -8.12 2.14
CA TYR A 568 -15.13 -8.69 2.85
C TYR A 568 -15.10 -10.22 2.77
N ASN A 569 -13.92 -10.74 2.46
CA ASN A 569 -13.69 -12.16 2.31
C ASN A 569 -13.21 -12.81 3.62
N HIS A 570 -12.53 -12.03 4.47
CA HIS A 570 -11.90 -12.52 5.71
C HIS A 570 -12.22 -11.61 6.89
N TRP A 571 -12.40 -12.22 8.06
CA TRP A 571 -12.87 -11.54 9.27
C TRP A 571 -11.97 -11.85 10.47
N ALA A 572 -11.52 -10.81 11.17
CA ALA A 572 -10.73 -10.90 12.39
C ALA A 572 -11.41 -10.10 13.51
N VAL A 573 -12.35 -10.74 14.21
CA VAL A 573 -13.09 -10.10 15.30
C VAL A 573 -12.44 -10.45 16.63
N HIS A 574 -12.24 -9.47 17.51
CA HIS A 574 -11.76 -9.68 18.87
C HIS A 574 -12.75 -10.56 19.65
N PRO A 575 -12.32 -11.74 20.14
CA PRO A 575 -13.17 -12.62 20.91
C PRO A 575 -13.18 -12.20 22.39
N GLY A 576 -13.87 -11.11 22.71
CA GLY A 576 -14.00 -10.66 24.10
C GLY A 576 -14.77 -11.65 25.00
N GLY A 577 -15.44 -12.62 24.37
CA GLY A 577 -16.17 -13.74 24.95
C GLY A 577 -17.06 -14.36 23.87
N LYS A 578 -17.48 -15.62 24.04
CA LYS A 578 -18.25 -16.34 23.01
C LYS A 578 -19.50 -15.59 22.56
N ARG A 579 -20.21 -14.97 23.50
CA ARG A 579 -21.44 -14.21 23.21
C ARG A 579 -21.18 -12.99 22.33
N ILE A 580 -20.05 -12.30 22.51
CA ILE A 580 -19.67 -11.15 21.66
C ILE A 580 -19.53 -11.58 20.20
N VAL A 581 -18.85 -12.71 19.97
CA VAL A 581 -18.64 -13.25 18.61
C VAL A 581 -19.97 -13.70 17.99
N ASP A 582 -20.80 -14.41 18.77
CA ASP A 582 -22.12 -14.87 18.33
C ASP A 582 -23.04 -13.69 17.97
N ASP A 583 -23.08 -12.66 18.81
CA ASP A 583 -23.94 -11.48 18.61
C ASP A 583 -23.43 -10.59 17.47
N PHE A 584 -22.11 -10.50 17.26
CA PHE A 584 -21.52 -9.85 16.09
C PHE A 584 -21.92 -10.56 14.78
N ALA A 585 -21.77 -11.90 14.74
CA ALA A 585 -22.15 -12.70 13.58
C ALA A 585 -23.64 -12.55 13.27
N ALA A 586 -24.49 -12.62 14.29
CA ALA A 586 -25.93 -12.48 14.15
C ALA A 586 -26.34 -11.06 13.67
N ALA A 587 -25.66 -10.01 14.15
CA ALA A 587 -25.98 -8.63 13.75
C ALA A 587 -25.66 -8.35 12.28
N LEU A 588 -24.62 -8.98 11.74
CA LEU A 588 -24.18 -8.83 10.36
C LEU A 588 -24.68 -9.94 9.43
N GLU A 589 -25.49 -10.87 9.96
CA GLU A 589 -26.01 -12.04 9.22
C GLU A 589 -24.88 -12.89 8.60
N LEU A 590 -23.74 -12.94 9.28
CA LEU A 590 -22.54 -13.68 8.84
C LEU A 590 -22.62 -15.15 9.22
N ASP A 591 -22.21 -16.03 8.29
CA ASP A 591 -21.95 -17.41 8.62
C ASP A 591 -20.78 -17.51 9.60
N LYS A 592 -20.96 -18.27 10.69
CA LYS A 592 -19.94 -18.48 11.73
C LYS A 592 -18.66 -19.09 11.18
N CYS A 593 -18.71 -19.78 10.04
CA CYS A 593 -17.53 -20.33 9.37
C CYS A 593 -16.50 -19.24 9.02
N PHE A 594 -16.94 -18.02 8.69
CA PHE A 594 -16.04 -16.88 8.44
C PHE A 594 -15.31 -16.41 9.70
N LEU A 595 -15.83 -16.74 10.88
CA LEU A 595 -15.26 -16.40 12.18
C LEU A 595 -14.55 -17.60 12.83
N ALA A 596 -14.30 -18.69 12.10
CA ALA A 596 -13.60 -19.85 12.63
C ALA A 596 -12.25 -19.50 13.30
N PRO A 597 -11.38 -18.62 12.73
CA PRO A 597 -10.18 -18.16 13.42
C PRO A 597 -10.46 -17.47 14.76
N THR A 598 -11.49 -16.61 14.82
CA THR A 598 -11.92 -15.96 16.07
C THR A 598 -12.33 -16.97 17.13
N TYR A 599 -13.13 -17.99 16.77
CA TYR A 599 -13.54 -19.04 17.71
C TYR A 599 -12.37 -19.93 18.15
N ASN A 600 -11.45 -20.26 17.23
CA ASN A 600 -10.27 -21.05 17.55
C ASN A 600 -9.35 -20.34 18.54
N VAL A 601 -9.10 -19.05 18.35
CA VAL A 601 -8.30 -18.26 19.29
C VAL A 601 -8.97 -18.18 20.65
N LEU A 602 -10.28 -17.92 20.70
CA LEU A 602 -11.02 -17.93 21.98
C LEU A 602 -10.88 -19.27 22.69
N LYS A 603 -11.07 -20.37 21.96
CA LYS A 603 -11.02 -21.72 22.49
C LYS A 603 -9.64 -22.05 23.08
N ASN A 604 -8.57 -21.73 22.36
CA ASN A 604 -7.22 -22.19 22.69
C ASN A 604 -6.44 -21.23 23.60
N TYR A 605 -6.83 -19.96 23.68
CA TYR A 605 -6.08 -18.93 24.42
C TYR A 605 -6.94 -18.11 25.40
N GLY A 606 -8.27 -18.13 25.26
CA GLY A 606 -9.17 -17.22 25.96
C GLY A 606 -9.05 -15.78 25.48
N ASN A 607 -9.47 -14.83 26.33
CA ASN A 607 -9.34 -13.40 26.07
C ASN A 607 -8.04 -12.87 26.70
N MET A 608 -7.05 -12.52 25.89
CA MET A 608 -5.79 -11.93 26.35
C MET A 608 -5.80 -10.40 26.29
N SER A 609 -6.97 -9.77 26.24
CA SER A 609 -7.15 -8.33 26.00
C SER A 609 -6.57 -7.89 24.64
N SER A 610 -5.78 -6.80 24.57
CA SER A 610 -5.32 -6.15 23.34
C SER A 610 -4.63 -7.07 22.31
N PRO A 611 -3.73 -8.02 22.65
CA PRO A 611 -3.10 -8.92 21.67
C PRO A 611 -4.09 -9.91 21.03
N THR A 612 -5.26 -10.17 21.62
CA THR A 612 -6.16 -11.24 21.15
C THR A 612 -6.60 -11.06 19.70
N VAL A 613 -6.88 -9.82 19.27
CA VAL A 613 -7.26 -9.55 17.87
C VAL A 613 -6.10 -9.80 16.90
N LEU A 614 -4.85 -9.64 17.37
CA LEU A 614 -3.64 -9.92 16.59
C LEU A 614 -3.37 -11.42 16.45
N PHE A 615 -3.71 -12.23 17.46
CA PHE A 615 -3.72 -13.69 17.33
C PHE A 615 -4.72 -14.15 16.28
N VAL A 616 -5.92 -13.58 16.28
CA VAL A 616 -6.94 -13.88 15.25
C VAL A 616 -6.44 -13.47 13.88
N LEU A 617 -5.88 -12.25 13.76
CA LEU A 617 -5.36 -11.76 12.49
C LEU A 617 -4.23 -12.65 11.98
N LYS A 618 -3.30 -13.09 12.83
CA LYS A 618 -2.26 -14.05 12.46
C LYS A 618 -2.83 -15.33 11.88
N GLU A 619 -3.82 -15.96 12.54
CA GLU A 619 -4.46 -17.19 12.02
C GLU A 619 -5.18 -16.96 10.68
N VAL A 620 -5.77 -15.78 10.47
CA VAL A 620 -6.36 -15.38 9.18
C VAL A 620 -5.28 -15.23 8.10
N LEU A 621 -4.16 -14.57 8.42
CA LEU A 621 -3.08 -14.30 7.47
C LEU A 621 -2.26 -15.55 7.11
N GLU A 622 -2.04 -16.47 8.05
CA GLU A 622 -1.33 -17.73 7.79
C GLU A 622 -2.12 -18.69 6.87
N LYS A 623 -3.46 -18.56 6.86
CA LYS A 623 -4.33 -19.33 5.96
C LYS A 623 -4.47 -18.68 4.58
N ALA A 624 -3.87 -17.51 4.36
CA ALA A 624 -3.91 -16.82 3.08
C ALA A 624 -3.11 -17.58 2.02
N LYS A 625 -3.66 -17.65 0.80
CA LYS A 625 -2.96 -18.19 -0.36
C LYS A 625 -2.71 -17.06 -1.36
N LEU A 626 -1.78 -17.27 -2.30
CA LEU A 626 -1.49 -16.32 -3.39
C LEU A 626 -2.72 -15.97 -4.22
N GLU A 627 -3.67 -16.91 -4.38
CA GLU A 627 -4.96 -16.70 -5.04
C GLU A 627 -5.86 -15.68 -4.33
N ASN A 628 -5.54 -15.31 -3.07
CA ASN A 628 -6.29 -14.33 -2.29
C ASN A 628 -5.87 -12.88 -2.57
N ARG A 629 -4.94 -12.62 -3.50
CA ARG A 629 -4.57 -11.24 -3.88
C ARG A 629 -5.83 -10.45 -4.27
N GLY A 630 -5.97 -9.24 -3.73
CA GLY A 630 -7.15 -8.41 -3.90
C GLY A 630 -8.30 -8.68 -2.91
N ASN A 631 -8.32 -9.82 -2.21
CA ASN A 631 -9.32 -10.11 -1.19
C ASN A 631 -9.24 -9.10 -0.05
N LYS A 632 -10.40 -8.65 0.41
CA LYS A 632 -10.53 -7.67 1.49
C LYS A 632 -10.69 -8.37 2.83
N LEU A 633 -10.09 -7.78 3.87
CA LEU A 633 -10.21 -8.25 5.24
C LEU A 633 -10.79 -7.15 6.13
N PHE A 634 -11.57 -7.57 7.12
CA PHE A 634 -12.14 -6.70 8.12
C PHE A 634 -11.73 -7.16 9.52
N ALA A 635 -11.24 -6.23 10.33
CA ALA A 635 -10.98 -6.47 11.75
C ALA A 635 -11.80 -5.54 12.63
N ALA A 636 -12.24 -6.03 13.79
CA ALA A 636 -12.97 -5.25 14.79
C ALA A 636 -12.58 -5.64 16.21
N ALA A 637 -12.48 -4.65 17.08
CA ALA A 637 -12.26 -4.84 18.51
C ALA A 637 -13.08 -3.86 19.34
N PHE A 638 -13.34 -4.25 20.59
CA PHE A 638 -14.23 -3.54 21.50
C PHE A 638 -13.48 -3.25 22.80
N GLY A 639 -13.64 -2.06 23.37
CA GLY A 639 -12.92 -1.64 24.58
C GLY A 639 -13.75 -0.72 25.48
N PRO A 640 -13.18 -0.26 26.61
CA PRO A 640 -13.84 0.67 27.53
C PRO A 640 -14.41 1.90 26.81
N GLY A 641 -15.61 2.32 27.20
CA GLY A 641 -16.28 3.47 26.57
C GLY A 641 -17.81 3.36 26.46
N LEU A 642 -18.43 2.27 26.01
CA LEU A 642 -17.96 1.18 25.15
C LEU A 642 -17.47 1.75 23.80
N SER A 643 -16.24 1.43 23.40
CA SER A 643 -15.64 1.86 22.13
C SER A 643 -15.55 0.70 21.14
N ILE A 644 -15.87 0.96 19.87
CA ILE A 644 -15.73 0.06 18.74
C ILE A 644 -14.64 0.60 17.82
N GLU A 645 -13.58 -0.17 17.63
CA GLU A 645 -12.51 0.15 16.68
C GLU A 645 -12.52 -0.88 15.55
N THR A 646 -12.36 -0.42 14.32
CA THR A 646 -12.38 -1.27 13.13
C THR A 646 -11.26 -0.90 12.18
N MET A 647 -10.85 -1.87 11.38
CA MET A 647 -9.76 -1.74 10.42
C MET A 647 -10.08 -2.52 9.14
N GLN A 648 -9.80 -1.90 8.00
CA GLN A 648 -9.96 -2.52 6.68
C GLN A 648 -8.59 -2.74 6.05
N MET A 649 -8.42 -3.92 5.47
CA MET A 649 -7.17 -4.35 4.85
C MET A 649 -7.43 -5.05 3.51
N GLN A 650 -6.38 -5.22 2.71
CA GLN A 650 -6.43 -5.97 1.46
C GLN A 650 -5.11 -6.72 1.25
N TYR A 651 -5.19 -7.97 0.78
CA TYR A 651 -4.01 -8.68 0.29
C TYR A 651 -3.50 -8.03 -1.00
N VAL A 652 -2.20 -7.73 -1.12
CA VAL A 652 -1.60 -7.04 -2.27
C VAL A 652 -0.56 -7.84 -3.03
#